data_AF-A0A7W6CFG8-F1
#
_entry.id   AF-A0A7W6CFG8-F1
#
_cell.length_a   1.000
_cell.length_b   1.000
_cell.length_c   1.000
_cell.angle_alpha   90.00
_cell.angle_beta   90.00
_cell.angle_gamma   90.00
#
_symmetry.space_group_name_H-M   'P 1'
#
loop_
_entity.id
_entity.type
_entity.pdbx_description
1 polymer ?
#
loop_
_entity_poly.entity_id
_entity_poly.type
_entity_poly.pdbx_seq_one_letter_code
_entity_poly.pdbx_strand_id
1 'polypeptide(L)'
;MAGSVALCAIVSSLPAIVQPAMADVTIAASAQSLGPYNATFLQGGIGIDRELPPSELLAGGSSMTISAWVNAAEIAQGTVGLIVLGELSGATRSLMLIDGRPALQSGDASHRLLATQALAKGQWHHIAATLSAGGAQLYVDGQMVASGPLSVQPVAGQIHIAPVQNGQIHFNGSLVSAQIAPSAGSAKTIAAQAAARPAFDLVHMWQVGVGWEFQKTANTGYWRPQDPWTLPMAKGEGTAPVAKPVIPRPAMEPIAPDRWRLNGWQLAAAPDVAQDGAALSRPGKPAGIWRAATVPGTVLTTLIDRGVYPDPYFGLNNLKIPESLARQDYWYRTSFTLPASASGKRLALVLNGVNYTSEVYINGAQAGGTKGAFTRGRFTFEAVAGENTVAIRVSPPPHPGTPHEQSISAGVGENGGQLAIDGPTFIATEGWDWIPGIRDRDTGLWQDVEIQATGPVRLGDPQIITDLPLPRIDEADISITVPVVNDSAQLRHVTITASFDDVRVSREITAPPGQSEARFAPSEFAALHVKNPRLWWPNGYGDPALHTLLLEASVDGQSADTKSTRFGIREVSYDLSLMDKAGHLRRVNVQPTDGRQAGVKLIDVRHEAIKESPKGWVESLTAAGETSPAVRDLGAEDTMPEPHLTIRVNGVKIAARGGSWGMDNALKRHDRARLEPYFRLHKDAHLNIIRNWMGNNTEDEFFDLADEYGMMVLNDFWQSTQNFQVEPQDPALFLANAEDTVKRYRNHPSIVVWFGRNEGVPYPLLNEGLDDLLFRLDGTRWFTGSSNTVNLQGSGPYNYRQPEAYFTDLATGFSVETGTPSLATREAIAAYVPKADQWPLSDTLAYHDWHFSGNGDTKTFMASLNTRFGPATSFADFERKAQMMNLEGHKAMFEGFLGHLWTKNSGRLLWMTHPSWTSNAWQIYSSDYDTHAAYYGIAKASEPVHVQLNLPGNEVVIINTTRDTAPGLVATSRILGLDGKELFARTDRLDASANADTMLAPLPLDKVLADHPMVLVTQSLSDASGRLVSSNFYWRGCDEASYRALDAMPKVALRAKLTPPAAIGGEQELRVTITNPAATPALAAKLTLLDAKGERILPAYYSDNYVSLTGGESQTITIRYPARKGPAPHVALRGWNVVEAEARLP
;
A
#
# COMPACT_ATOMS: atom_id res chain seq x y z
N MET A 1 -4.53 -4.14 -65.88
CA MET A 1 -5.80 -4.69 -66.40
C MET A 1 -6.82 -4.47 -65.30
N ALA A 2 -7.72 -3.48 -65.38
CA ALA A 2 -8.89 -3.37 -66.27
C ALA A 2 -9.99 -4.39 -65.87
N GLY A 3 -11.25 -4.02 -65.60
CA GLY A 3 -11.96 -2.72 -65.54
C GLY A 3 -13.09 -2.77 -64.48
N SER A 4 -13.90 -1.76 -64.12
CA SER A 4 -14.49 -0.56 -64.76
C SER A 4 -16.01 -0.69 -64.99
N VAL A 5 -16.77 0.31 -64.47
CA VAL A 5 -18.02 0.96 -65.01
C VAL A 5 -19.31 0.10 -65.12
N ALA A 6 -20.55 0.53 -64.80
CA ALA A 6 -21.17 1.78 -64.27
C ALA A 6 -22.20 1.41 -63.15
N LEU A 7 -22.97 2.26 -62.43
CA LEU A 7 -23.44 3.66 -62.45
C LEU A 7 -24.58 4.08 -63.44
N CYS A 8 -25.76 4.40 -62.88
CA CYS A 8 -26.79 5.33 -63.40
C CYS A 8 -27.60 5.86 -62.18
N ALA A 9 -27.70 7.15 -61.83
CA ALA A 9 -28.17 8.37 -62.55
C ALA A 9 -29.70 8.55 -62.45
N ILE A 10 -30.33 9.74 -62.31
CA ILE A 10 -29.93 11.16 -62.12
C ILE A 10 -31.19 11.93 -61.57
N VAL A 11 -31.13 12.66 -60.44
CA VAL A 11 -31.04 14.15 -60.26
C VAL A 11 -32.09 15.06 -60.93
N SER A 12 -32.89 15.78 -60.11
CA SER A 12 -33.28 17.21 -60.21
C SER A 12 -34.23 17.56 -59.04
N SER A 13 -34.24 18.72 -58.35
CA SER A 13 -33.96 20.11 -58.78
C SER A 13 -33.42 21.04 -57.65
N LEU A 14 -32.88 22.19 -58.06
CA LEU A 14 -32.28 23.32 -57.29
C LEU A 14 -33.32 24.23 -56.56
N PRO A 15 -32.98 25.15 -55.61
CA PRO A 15 -31.84 26.10 -55.66
C PRO A 15 -31.07 26.40 -54.35
N ALA A 16 -30.05 27.25 -54.47
CA ALA A 16 -29.20 27.72 -53.37
C ALA A 16 -29.93 28.66 -52.40
N ILE A 17 -29.63 28.53 -51.10
CA ILE A 17 -30.05 29.46 -50.04
C ILE A 17 -28.82 29.88 -49.23
N VAL A 18 -28.78 31.17 -48.90
CA VAL A 18 -27.75 31.89 -48.14
C VAL A 18 -27.51 31.27 -46.76
N GLN A 19 -26.25 31.17 -46.31
CA GLN A 19 -25.93 30.85 -44.92
C GLN A 19 -26.48 31.94 -43.97
N PRO A 20 -27.38 31.63 -43.02
CA PRO A 20 -27.57 32.49 -41.87
C PRO A 20 -26.37 32.34 -40.92
N ALA A 21 -26.01 33.43 -40.24
CA ALA A 21 -24.93 33.42 -39.25
C ALA A 21 -25.26 32.48 -38.08
N MET A 22 -24.25 31.75 -37.59
CA MET A 22 -24.39 31.00 -36.34
C MET A 22 -24.42 31.98 -35.14
N ALA A 23 -25.62 32.31 -34.70
CA ALA A 23 -25.87 32.94 -33.41
C ALA A 23 -27.12 32.28 -32.81
N ASP A 24 -26.91 31.23 -32.00
CA ASP A 24 -27.81 30.70 -30.94
C ASP A 24 -27.37 29.29 -30.50
N VAL A 25 -26.18 29.18 -29.88
CA VAL A 25 -25.70 27.92 -29.26
C VAL A 25 -25.29 28.12 -27.79
N THR A 26 -24.98 29.35 -27.37
CA THR A 26 -24.52 29.65 -26.00
C THR A 26 -25.62 29.64 -24.94
N ILE A 27 -26.86 30.00 -25.28
CA ILE A 27 -27.97 30.11 -24.31
C ILE A 27 -28.43 28.73 -23.79
N ALA A 28 -28.33 27.68 -24.62
CA ALA A 28 -28.79 26.34 -24.26
C ALA A 28 -27.94 25.67 -23.16
N ALA A 29 -26.62 25.90 -23.17
CA ALA A 29 -25.71 25.34 -22.17
C ALA A 29 -25.86 26.00 -20.79
N SER A 30 -26.06 27.33 -20.76
CA SER A 30 -26.29 28.06 -19.49
C SER A 30 -27.59 27.66 -18.80
N ALA A 31 -28.64 27.31 -19.56
CA ALA A 31 -29.93 26.91 -19.01
C ALA A 31 -29.86 25.57 -18.25
N GLN A 32 -29.08 24.60 -18.75
CA GLN A 32 -28.94 23.27 -18.12
C GLN A 32 -28.28 23.33 -16.73
N SER A 33 -27.40 24.30 -16.50
CA SER A 33 -26.65 24.41 -15.23
C SER A 33 -27.44 25.12 -14.12
N LEU A 34 -28.58 25.75 -14.45
CA LEU A 34 -29.45 26.41 -13.47
C LEU A 34 -30.56 25.48 -12.92
N GLY A 35 -30.55 24.20 -13.30
CA GLY A 35 -31.57 23.20 -12.93
C GLY A 35 -32.62 22.96 -14.02
N PRO A 36 -33.68 22.17 -13.74
CA PRO A 36 -34.02 21.56 -12.47
C PRO A 36 -33.10 20.40 -12.04
N TYR A 37 -32.71 20.41 -10.76
CA TYR A 37 -32.05 19.29 -10.09
C TYR A 37 -33.09 18.46 -9.31
N ASN A 38 -33.03 17.14 -9.47
CA ASN A 38 -33.82 16.15 -8.74
C ASN A 38 -32.84 15.19 -8.04
N ALA A 39 -32.62 15.37 -6.74
CA ALA A 39 -31.50 14.76 -6.04
C ALA A 39 -31.79 14.47 -4.57
N THR A 40 -31.14 13.44 -4.04
CA THR A 40 -31.15 13.05 -2.62
C THR A 40 -29.74 13.17 -2.06
N PHE A 41 -29.64 13.69 -0.83
CA PHE A 41 -28.41 14.05 -0.15
C PHE A 41 -28.37 13.41 1.25
N LEU A 42 -27.20 12.96 1.66
CA LEU A 42 -26.92 12.41 2.99
C LEU A 42 -26.21 13.48 3.83
N GLN A 43 -26.50 13.57 5.13
CA GLN A 43 -25.86 14.56 6.01
C GLN A 43 -24.32 14.48 5.97
N GLY A 44 -23.77 13.28 6.06
CA GLY A 44 -22.33 13.02 5.99
C GLY A 44 -21.76 12.93 4.56
N GLY A 45 -22.59 13.17 3.54
CA GLY A 45 -22.21 13.09 2.13
C GLY A 45 -21.78 14.43 1.53
N ILE A 46 -21.89 14.53 0.21
CA ILE A 46 -21.51 15.71 -0.60
C ILE A 46 -22.71 16.38 -1.28
N GLY A 47 -22.50 17.62 -1.74
CA GLY A 47 -23.43 18.40 -2.57
C GLY A 47 -23.20 18.22 -4.08
N ILE A 48 -23.89 19.03 -4.88
CA ILE A 48 -23.66 19.15 -6.34
C ILE A 48 -23.13 20.54 -6.66
N ASP A 49 -21.91 20.62 -7.20
CA ASP A 49 -21.31 21.89 -7.65
C ASP A 49 -21.28 21.99 -9.18
N ARG A 50 -21.59 23.17 -9.73
CA ARG A 50 -21.47 23.47 -11.17
C ARG A 50 -20.97 24.89 -11.39
N GLU A 51 -20.10 25.07 -12.38
CA GLU A 51 -19.74 26.39 -12.89
C GLU A 51 -20.88 27.00 -13.72
N LEU A 52 -20.96 28.34 -13.71
CA LEU A 52 -21.88 29.12 -14.52
C LEU A 52 -21.10 30.15 -15.35
N PRO A 53 -21.41 30.29 -16.66
CA PRO A 53 -20.78 31.33 -17.47
C PRO A 53 -21.19 32.74 -16.99
N PRO A 54 -20.35 33.76 -17.23
CA PRO A 54 -20.70 35.16 -16.95
C PRO A 54 -22.05 35.55 -17.55
N SER A 55 -22.96 36.08 -16.73
CA SER A 55 -24.32 36.45 -17.14
C SER A 55 -24.89 37.55 -16.24
N GLU A 56 -25.93 38.25 -16.71
CA GLU A 56 -26.62 39.30 -15.94
C GLU A 56 -27.21 38.78 -14.62
N LEU A 57 -27.52 37.49 -14.53
CA LEU A 57 -27.96 36.82 -13.30
C LEU A 57 -26.95 36.98 -12.14
N LEU A 58 -25.66 37.09 -12.45
CA LEU A 58 -24.58 37.19 -11.45
C LEU A 58 -24.34 38.65 -11.00
N ALA A 59 -24.81 39.63 -11.76
CA ALA A 59 -24.62 41.05 -11.46
C ALA A 59 -25.51 41.54 -10.31
N GLY A 60 -25.05 42.56 -9.58
CA GLY A 60 -25.84 43.18 -8.52
C GLY A 60 -27.15 43.79 -9.06
N GLY A 61 -28.22 43.74 -8.27
CA GLY A 61 -29.55 44.23 -8.65
C GLY A 61 -30.36 43.34 -9.60
N SER A 62 -29.79 42.23 -10.11
CA SER A 62 -30.46 41.30 -11.03
C SER A 62 -31.75 40.69 -10.44
N SER A 63 -32.76 40.42 -11.27
CA SER A 63 -33.96 39.71 -10.84
C SER A 63 -33.86 38.20 -11.02
N MET A 64 -34.26 37.42 -10.00
CA MET A 64 -34.23 35.95 -10.06
C MET A 64 -35.25 35.30 -9.13
N THR A 65 -35.49 34.00 -9.34
CA THR A 65 -36.26 33.13 -8.46
C THR A 65 -35.44 31.89 -8.17
N ILE A 66 -35.11 31.64 -6.90
CA ILE A 66 -34.57 30.36 -6.45
C ILE A 66 -35.76 29.53 -5.95
N SER A 67 -35.95 28.30 -6.42
CA SER A 67 -37.08 27.45 -6.00
C SER A 67 -36.70 25.98 -5.92
N ALA A 68 -37.29 25.25 -4.97
CA ALA A 68 -37.22 23.79 -4.88
C ALA A 68 -38.47 23.23 -4.18
N TRP A 69 -38.89 22.03 -4.54
CA TRP A 69 -39.59 21.15 -3.62
C TRP A 69 -38.58 20.50 -2.69
N VAL A 70 -38.83 20.55 -1.38
CA VAL A 70 -37.90 20.13 -0.34
C VAL A 70 -38.59 19.12 0.55
N ASN A 71 -37.96 17.96 0.74
CA ASN A 71 -38.29 17.01 1.79
C ASN A 71 -37.04 16.82 2.66
N ALA A 72 -37.03 17.50 3.79
CA ALA A 72 -35.96 17.37 4.78
C ALA A 72 -36.18 16.06 5.54
N ALA A 73 -35.32 15.08 5.31
CA ALA A 73 -35.34 13.81 6.05
C ALA A 73 -35.14 14.06 7.54
N GLU A 74 -34.39 15.12 7.90
CA GLU A 74 -34.22 15.62 9.25
C GLU A 74 -34.21 17.15 9.34
N ILE A 75 -34.52 17.68 10.53
CA ILE A 75 -34.47 19.12 10.82
C ILE A 75 -33.28 19.41 11.74
N ALA A 76 -32.21 19.94 11.16
CA ALA A 76 -31.02 20.35 11.89
C ALA A 76 -31.22 21.68 12.64
N GLN A 77 -30.50 21.84 13.76
CA GLN A 77 -30.32 23.13 14.44
C GLN A 77 -29.12 23.85 13.81
N GLY A 78 -29.22 25.15 13.55
CA GLY A 78 -28.22 25.89 12.77
C GLY A 78 -28.61 26.08 11.30
N THR A 79 -27.62 26.40 10.45
CA THR A 79 -27.83 26.75 9.03
C THR A 79 -27.50 25.55 8.12
N VAL A 80 -28.34 25.36 7.11
CA VAL A 80 -28.21 24.31 6.08
C VAL A 80 -28.48 24.93 4.70
N GLY A 81 -27.47 24.99 3.83
CA GLY A 81 -27.65 25.45 2.45
C GLY A 81 -28.49 24.48 1.61
N LEU A 82 -29.41 24.99 0.79
CA LEU A 82 -30.21 24.18 -0.16
C LEU A 82 -29.84 24.50 -1.62
N ILE A 83 -29.81 25.78 -1.98
CA ILE A 83 -29.35 26.27 -3.29
C ILE A 83 -28.47 27.50 -3.07
N VAL A 84 -27.20 27.30 -3.39
CA VAL A 84 -26.01 28.13 -3.47
C VAL A 84 -25.80 28.94 -4.75
N LEU A 85 -25.86 30.28 -4.84
CA LEU A 85 -25.34 31.02 -6.02
C LEU A 85 -24.19 31.94 -5.61
N GLY A 86 -23.00 31.74 -6.18
CA GLY A 86 -21.76 32.38 -5.77
C GLY A 86 -20.81 31.44 -5.04
N GLU A 87 -19.54 31.82 -4.96
CA GLU A 87 -18.48 31.05 -4.30
C GLU A 87 -18.74 30.95 -2.79
N LEU A 88 -18.68 29.74 -2.23
CA LEU A 88 -19.00 29.46 -0.82
C LEU A 88 -18.11 30.21 0.21
N SER A 89 -16.94 30.69 -0.22
CA SER A 89 -16.00 31.50 0.58
C SER A 89 -16.35 32.99 0.64
N GLY A 90 -17.23 33.46 -0.26
CA GLY A 90 -17.44 34.87 -0.56
C GLY A 90 -18.90 35.30 -0.48
N ALA A 91 -19.29 36.27 -1.32
CA ALA A 91 -20.66 36.73 -1.39
C ALA A 91 -21.54 35.70 -2.13
N THR A 92 -22.62 35.26 -1.48
CA THR A 92 -23.56 34.29 -2.03
C THR A 92 -25.00 34.80 -2.02
N ARG A 93 -25.84 34.25 -2.89
CA ARG A 93 -27.31 34.36 -2.80
C ARG A 93 -27.88 32.96 -2.61
N SER A 94 -28.55 32.74 -1.49
CA SER A 94 -28.68 31.39 -0.93
C SER A 94 -30.10 31.14 -0.45
N LEU A 95 -30.74 30.10 -0.99
CA LEU A 95 -31.91 29.49 -0.35
C LEU A 95 -31.39 28.45 0.65
N MET A 96 -31.83 28.54 1.90
CA MET A 96 -31.29 27.76 3.01
C MET A 96 -32.37 27.47 4.06
N LEU A 97 -32.06 26.60 5.03
CA LEU A 97 -32.84 26.42 6.26
C LEU A 97 -32.04 26.98 7.43
N ILE A 98 -32.71 27.65 8.37
CA ILE A 98 -32.14 28.11 9.65
C ILE A 98 -33.02 27.58 10.78
N ASP A 99 -32.53 26.58 11.51
CA ASP A 99 -33.29 25.81 12.50
C ASP A 99 -34.56 25.19 11.89
N GLY A 100 -34.42 24.64 10.68
CA GLY A 100 -35.52 24.10 9.88
C GLY A 100 -36.44 25.13 9.21
N ARG A 101 -36.27 26.43 9.48
CA ARG A 101 -37.09 27.51 8.89
C ARG A 101 -36.54 27.93 7.54
N PRO A 102 -37.34 27.97 6.46
CA PRO A 102 -36.90 28.49 5.18
C PRO A 102 -36.35 29.92 5.30
N ALA A 103 -35.25 30.18 4.62
CA ALA A 103 -34.60 31.48 4.59
C ALA A 103 -33.97 31.78 3.24
N LEU A 104 -33.90 33.06 2.92
CA LEU A 104 -33.14 33.61 1.79
C LEU A 104 -32.06 34.54 2.34
N GLN A 105 -30.82 34.36 1.90
CA GLN A 105 -29.69 35.27 2.17
C GLN A 105 -29.15 35.86 0.86
N SER A 106 -28.60 37.09 0.92
CA SER A 106 -27.91 37.73 -0.20
C SER A 106 -26.74 38.59 0.33
N GLY A 107 -25.53 38.06 0.22
CA GLY A 107 -24.36 38.52 0.99
C GLY A 107 -24.22 37.76 2.31
N ASP A 108 -23.93 38.47 3.39
CA ASP A 108 -23.75 37.90 4.73
C ASP A 108 -25.06 37.73 5.53
N ALA A 109 -24.93 37.22 6.77
CA ALA A 109 -26.06 36.94 7.65
C ALA A 109 -26.86 38.18 8.13
N SER A 110 -26.38 39.40 7.90
CA SER A 110 -27.13 40.64 8.14
C SER A 110 -28.16 40.93 7.02
N HIS A 111 -28.04 40.24 5.89
CA HIS A 111 -28.89 40.39 4.72
C HIS A 111 -29.68 39.09 4.47
N ARG A 112 -30.70 38.85 5.29
CA ARG A 112 -31.57 37.66 5.18
C ARG A 112 -33.05 37.92 5.45
N LEU A 113 -33.91 37.13 4.79
CA LEU A 113 -35.31 36.94 5.12
C LEU A 113 -35.51 35.53 5.69
N LEU A 114 -36.32 35.39 6.73
CA LEU A 114 -36.50 34.15 7.49
C LEU A 114 -38.00 33.90 7.72
N ALA A 115 -38.46 32.69 7.41
CA ALA A 115 -39.82 32.25 7.71
C ALA A 115 -40.04 32.09 9.23
N THR A 116 -41.28 32.24 9.69
CA THR A 116 -41.62 32.13 11.12
C THR A 116 -41.75 30.68 11.61
N GLN A 117 -42.04 29.74 10.71
CA GLN A 117 -42.25 28.32 11.02
C GLN A 117 -41.19 27.44 10.35
N ALA A 118 -40.81 26.35 11.03
CA ALA A 118 -39.95 25.32 10.47
C ALA A 118 -40.76 24.38 9.57
N LEU A 119 -40.09 23.73 8.61
CA LEU A 119 -40.68 22.68 7.80
C LEU A 119 -41.02 21.45 8.65
N ALA A 120 -42.01 20.66 8.21
CA ALA A 120 -42.27 19.36 8.80
C ALA A 120 -41.26 18.31 8.31
N LYS A 121 -40.61 17.60 9.25
CA LYS A 121 -39.70 16.47 8.96
C LYS A 121 -40.41 15.44 8.07
N GLY A 122 -39.76 15.00 7.00
CA GLY A 122 -40.26 13.95 6.10
C GLY A 122 -41.38 14.38 5.14
N GLN A 123 -41.78 15.65 5.13
CA GLN A 123 -42.86 16.15 4.27
C GLN A 123 -42.32 17.01 3.12
N TRP A 124 -42.98 16.93 1.97
CA TRP A 124 -42.67 17.73 0.78
C TRP A 124 -43.31 19.12 0.87
N HIS A 125 -42.48 20.15 0.91
CA HIS A 125 -42.89 21.56 0.85
C HIS A 125 -42.30 22.25 -0.39
N HIS A 126 -43.06 23.11 -1.07
CA HIS A 126 -42.52 23.96 -2.14
C HIS A 126 -41.98 25.26 -1.55
N ILE A 127 -40.68 25.48 -1.67
CA ILE A 127 -40.03 26.71 -1.21
C ILE A 127 -39.58 27.51 -2.44
N ALA A 128 -39.90 28.80 -2.45
CA ALA A 128 -39.38 29.70 -3.48
C ALA A 128 -39.03 31.07 -2.88
N ALA A 129 -37.98 31.68 -3.40
CA ALA A 129 -37.50 32.99 -2.99
C ALA A 129 -37.24 33.84 -4.24
N THR A 130 -37.89 34.99 -4.33
CA THR A 130 -37.74 35.92 -5.45
C THR A 130 -36.93 37.14 -5.01
N LEU A 131 -36.00 37.58 -5.87
CA LEU A 131 -35.20 38.78 -5.65
C LEU A 131 -35.37 39.72 -6.84
N SER A 132 -35.41 41.01 -6.56
CA SER A 132 -35.46 42.08 -7.56
C SER A 132 -34.87 43.38 -6.98
N ALA A 133 -34.73 44.41 -7.82
CA ALA A 133 -34.41 45.76 -7.33
C ALA A 133 -35.44 46.32 -6.32
N GLY A 134 -36.67 45.78 -6.27
CA GLY A 134 -37.70 46.14 -5.30
C GLY A 134 -37.62 45.43 -3.94
N GLY A 135 -36.59 44.62 -3.70
CA GLY A 135 -36.44 43.76 -2.52
C GLY A 135 -36.74 42.29 -2.82
N ALA A 136 -36.96 41.51 -1.77
CA ALA A 136 -37.15 40.06 -1.86
C ALA A 136 -38.40 39.56 -1.14
N GLN A 137 -38.89 38.40 -1.60
CA GLN A 137 -40.08 37.72 -1.09
C GLN A 137 -39.78 36.22 -0.96
N LEU A 138 -40.20 35.61 0.15
CA LEU A 138 -40.02 34.20 0.46
C LEU A 138 -41.38 33.52 0.59
N TYR A 139 -41.51 32.35 -0.02
CA TYR A 139 -42.74 31.58 -0.15
C TYR A 139 -42.55 30.15 0.34
N VAL A 140 -43.59 29.61 0.98
CA VAL A 140 -43.74 28.19 1.32
C VAL A 140 -45.12 27.73 0.87
N ASP A 141 -45.18 26.62 0.15
CA ASP A 141 -46.41 26.02 -0.41
C ASP A 141 -47.28 27.01 -1.20
N GLY A 142 -46.62 27.93 -1.91
CA GLY A 142 -47.26 28.97 -2.72
C GLY A 142 -47.71 30.21 -1.95
N GLN A 143 -47.62 30.20 -0.61
CA GLN A 143 -47.99 31.33 0.25
C GLN A 143 -46.75 32.14 0.64
N MET A 144 -46.84 33.48 0.63
CA MET A 144 -45.75 34.35 1.03
C MET A 144 -45.62 34.36 2.56
N VAL A 145 -44.47 33.93 3.07
CA VAL A 145 -44.19 33.80 4.52
C VAL A 145 -43.30 34.90 5.07
N ALA A 146 -42.49 35.55 4.22
CA ALA A 146 -41.70 36.73 4.56
C ALA A 146 -41.47 37.61 3.34
N SER A 147 -41.27 38.91 3.55
CA SER A 147 -40.84 39.86 2.52
C SER A 147 -40.13 41.04 3.16
N GLY A 148 -39.26 41.72 2.41
CA GLY A 148 -38.57 42.90 2.91
C GLY A 148 -37.50 43.44 1.95
N PRO A 149 -36.89 44.58 2.30
CA PRO A 149 -35.73 45.08 1.57
C PRO A 149 -34.56 44.11 1.74
N LEU A 150 -34.01 43.66 0.62
CA LEU A 150 -32.84 42.79 0.58
C LEU A 150 -31.95 43.23 -0.59
N SER A 151 -30.70 43.59 -0.32
CA SER A 151 -29.77 44.03 -1.37
C SER A 151 -29.29 42.83 -2.19
N VAL A 152 -29.42 42.92 -3.51
CA VAL A 152 -28.95 41.87 -4.42
C VAL A 152 -27.47 42.13 -4.75
N GLN A 153 -26.57 41.45 -4.04
CA GLN A 153 -25.12 41.61 -4.19
C GLN A 153 -24.61 40.86 -5.45
N PRO A 154 -23.57 41.35 -6.13
CA PRO A 154 -22.91 40.58 -7.20
C PRO A 154 -22.25 39.31 -6.63
N VAL A 155 -22.21 38.24 -7.42
CA VAL A 155 -21.72 36.91 -7.00
C VAL A 155 -20.88 36.25 -8.09
N ALA A 156 -20.06 35.26 -7.72
CA ALA A 156 -19.26 34.47 -8.66
C ALA A 156 -20.13 33.51 -9.51
N GLY A 157 -19.58 33.05 -10.63
CA GLY A 157 -20.24 32.10 -11.55
C GLY A 157 -20.19 30.66 -11.08
N GLN A 158 -20.79 30.36 -9.93
CA GLN A 158 -20.92 29.00 -9.40
C GLN A 158 -22.32 28.80 -8.82
N ILE A 159 -22.87 27.59 -9.00
CA ILE A 159 -24.08 27.13 -8.34
C ILE A 159 -23.81 25.84 -7.58
N HIS A 160 -24.31 25.78 -6.35
CA HIS A 160 -24.16 24.65 -5.45
C HIS A 160 -25.55 24.17 -5.01
N ILE A 161 -25.86 22.89 -5.13
CA ILE A 161 -27.10 22.29 -4.60
C ILE A 161 -26.73 21.48 -3.38
N ALA A 162 -27.32 21.82 -2.24
CA ALA A 162 -26.93 21.33 -0.91
C ALA A 162 -25.40 21.33 -0.70
N PRO A 163 -24.71 22.50 -0.73
CA PRO A 163 -23.26 22.52 -0.49
C PRO A 163 -22.89 22.05 0.91
N VAL A 164 -21.76 21.36 1.00
CA VAL A 164 -21.03 21.19 2.27
C VAL A 164 -20.33 22.52 2.58
N GLN A 165 -20.59 23.11 3.74
CA GLN A 165 -19.97 24.36 4.17
C GLN A 165 -19.29 24.17 5.53
N ASN A 166 -18.04 24.64 5.67
CA ASN A 166 -17.26 24.50 6.90
C ASN A 166 -18.01 25.06 8.12
N GLY A 167 -18.15 24.25 9.17
CA GLY A 167 -18.85 24.62 10.40
C GLY A 167 -20.38 24.67 10.29
N GLN A 168 -20.98 24.20 9.19
CA GLN A 168 -22.42 24.05 9.02
C GLN A 168 -22.82 22.58 8.90
N ILE A 169 -24.09 22.28 9.16
CA ILE A 169 -24.65 20.94 8.96
C ILE A 169 -25.11 20.84 7.51
N HIS A 170 -24.64 19.80 6.81
CA HIS A 170 -25.03 19.53 5.43
C HIS A 170 -26.45 18.91 5.34
N PHE A 171 -27.11 19.05 4.20
CA PHE A 171 -28.52 18.72 4.04
C PHE A 171 -28.77 17.21 4.03
N ASN A 172 -29.73 16.76 4.86
CA ASN A 172 -30.25 15.39 4.84
C ASN A 172 -31.67 15.39 4.28
N GLY A 173 -31.87 14.84 3.09
CA GLY A 173 -33.18 14.85 2.44
C GLY A 173 -33.13 14.83 0.91
N SER A 174 -34.25 15.19 0.30
CA SER A 174 -34.41 15.24 -1.16
C SER A 174 -34.92 16.59 -1.65
N LEU A 175 -34.42 16.98 -2.82
CA LEU A 175 -34.79 18.19 -3.54
C LEU A 175 -35.35 17.80 -4.92
N VAL A 176 -36.48 18.38 -5.32
CA VAL A 176 -37.10 18.19 -6.64
C VAL A 176 -37.36 19.53 -7.28
N SER A 177 -37.07 19.64 -8.58
CA SER A 177 -37.13 20.90 -9.32
C SER A 177 -36.34 22.03 -8.64
N ALA A 178 -35.23 21.70 -7.98
CA ALA A 178 -34.31 22.69 -7.43
C ALA A 178 -33.67 23.47 -8.59
N GLN A 179 -33.89 24.79 -8.66
CA GLN A 179 -33.49 25.59 -9.81
C GLN A 179 -33.38 27.09 -9.50
N ILE A 180 -32.73 27.83 -10.39
CA ILE A 180 -32.69 29.29 -10.41
C ILE A 180 -33.23 29.79 -11.76
N ALA A 181 -34.37 30.49 -11.75
CA ALA A 181 -34.90 31.17 -12.92
C ALA A 181 -34.37 32.62 -12.98
N PRO A 182 -33.92 33.13 -14.14
CA PRO A 182 -33.39 34.49 -14.31
C PRO A 182 -34.51 35.56 -14.42
N SER A 183 -35.53 35.45 -13.57
CA SER A 183 -36.61 36.43 -13.43
C SER A 183 -37.25 36.34 -12.04
N ALA A 184 -37.79 37.44 -11.53
CA ALA A 184 -38.56 37.44 -10.28
C ALA A 184 -40.00 36.97 -10.56
N GLY A 185 -40.36 35.78 -10.07
CA GLY A 185 -41.70 35.22 -10.26
C GLY A 185 -42.77 36.02 -9.52
N SER A 186 -43.94 36.19 -10.13
CA SER A 186 -45.09 36.76 -9.41
C SER A 186 -45.66 35.77 -8.40
N ALA A 187 -46.32 36.24 -7.33
CA ALA A 187 -46.99 35.36 -6.36
C ALA A 187 -47.96 34.35 -7.03
N LYS A 188 -48.63 34.74 -8.13
CA LYS A 188 -49.46 33.82 -8.95
C LYS A 188 -48.64 32.72 -9.62
N THR A 189 -47.43 33.04 -10.08
CA THR A 189 -46.49 32.08 -10.68
C THR A 189 -45.99 31.09 -9.64
N ILE A 190 -45.58 31.58 -8.46
CA ILE A 190 -45.11 30.74 -7.36
C ILE A 190 -46.23 29.83 -6.81
N ALA A 191 -47.45 30.35 -6.67
CA ALA A 191 -48.61 29.56 -6.29
C ALA A 191 -48.97 28.49 -7.34
N ALA A 192 -48.80 28.78 -8.64
CA ALA A 192 -48.99 27.79 -9.70
C ALA A 192 -47.90 26.69 -9.68
N GLN A 193 -46.64 27.04 -9.38
CA GLN A 193 -45.55 26.07 -9.19
C GLN A 193 -45.82 25.15 -7.98
N ALA A 194 -46.31 25.69 -6.86
CA ALA A 194 -46.72 24.90 -5.71
C ALA A 194 -47.97 24.03 -5.98
N ALA A 195 -48.92 24.52 -6.77
CA ALA A 195 -50.09 23.74 -7.19
C ALA A 195 -49.72 22.60 -8.15
N ALA A 196 -48.66 22.77 -8.96
CA ALA A 196 -48.09 21.75 -9.84
C ALA A 196 -47.21 20.74 -9.08
N ARG A 197 -47.73 20.22 -7.96
CA ARG A 197 -47.05 19.24 -7.09
C ARG A 197 -46.63 18.00 -7.89
N PRO A 198 -45.32 17.67 -7.96
CA PRO A 198 -44.85 16.46 -8.61
C PRO A 198 -45.47 15.19 -8.00
N ALA A 199 -45.66 14.17 -8.84
CA ALA A 199 -45.81 12.80 -8.37
C ALA A 199 -44.42 12.30 -7.93
N PHE A 200 -44.02 12.61 -6.70
CA PHE A 200 -42.65 12.40 -6.21
C PHE A 200 -42.13 10.97 -6.40
N ASP A 201 -43.00 9.97 -6.22
CA ASP A 201 -42.66 8.54 -6.40
C ASP A 201 -42.36 8.16 -7.86
N LEU A 202 -42.67 9.05 -8.82
CA LEU A 202 -42.35 8.90 -10.26
C LEU A 202 -41.18 9.80 -10.71
N VAL A 203 -40.61 10.61 -9.82
CA VAL A 203 -39.46 11.46 -10.15
C VAL A 203 -38.18 10.65 -9.98
N HIS A 204 -37.41 10.54 -11.05
CA HIS A 204 -36.08 9.92 -11.01
C HIS A 204 -35.10 10.82 -10.23
N MET A 205 -34.66 10.36 -9.06
CA MET A 205 -33.69 11.08 -8.21
C MET A 205 -32.27 10.59 -8.48
N TRP A 206 -31.33 11.53 -8.59
CA TRP A 206 -29.92 11.23 -8.42
C TRP A 206 -29.60 11.08 -6.92
N GLN A 207 -29.12 9.91 -6.50
CA GLN A 207 -28.51 9.75 -5.17
C GLN A 207 -27.08 10.32 -5.22
N VAL A 208 -26.85 11.46 -4.57
CA VAL A 208 -25.58 12.20 -4.68
C VAL A 208 -24.55 11.57 -3.74
N GLY A 209 -23.37 11.23 -4.28
CA GLY A 209 -22.30 10.59 -3.51
C GLY A 209 -22.63 9.18 -3.01
N VAL A 210 -23.58 8.46 -3.64
CA VAL A 210 -23.96 7.09 -3.23
C VAL A 210 -23.66 6.10 -4.34
N GLY A 211 -22.90 5.05 -4.02
CA GLY A 211 -22.54 4.01 -4.97
C GLY A 211 -21.12 4.18 -5.50
N TRP A 212 -20.23 3.23 -5.19
CA TRP A 212 -18.93 3.17 -5.85
C TRP A 212 -19.09 2.80 -7.33
N GLU A 213 -18.50 3.60 -8.22
CA GLU A 213 -18.66 3.42 -9.66
C GLU A 213 -18.05 2.10 -10.17
N PHE A 214 -18.64 1.57 -11.24
CA PHE A 214 -18.05 0.45 -11.98
C PHE A 214 -16.88 0.91 -12.86
N GLN A 215 -16.01 -0.02 -13.23
CA GLN A 215 -14.97 0.24 -14.22
C GLN A 215 -15.58 0.57 -15.60
N LYS A 216 -15.18 1.70 -16.18
CA LYS A 216 -15.64 2.23 -17.47
C LYS A 216 -14.59 2.11 -18.58
N THR A 217 -13.32 1.95 -18.22
CA THR A 217 -12.17 1.91 -19.14
C THR A 217 -11.18 0.84 -18.70
N ALA A 218 -10.43 0.27 -19.65
CA ALA A 218 -9.45 -0.78 -19.41
C ALA A 218 -8.33 -0.75 -20.47
N ASN A 219 -7.12 -1.02 -20.04
CA ASN A 219 -5.92 -1.22 -20.83
C ASN A 219 -5.65 -2.74 -20.92
N THR A 220 -5.20 -3.18 -22.09
CA THR A 220 -4.85 -4.59 -22.37
C THR A 220 -3.36 -4.76 -22.69
N GLY A 221 -2.56 -3.72 -22.47
CA GLY A 221 -1.14 -3.70 -22.80
C GLY A 221 -0.91 -3.59 -24.32
N TYR A 222 0.26 -4.02 -24.77
CA TYR A 222 0.62 -3.97 -26.18
C TYR A 222 0.14 -5.21 -26.95
N TRP A 223 -0.63 -4.97 -28.03
CA TRP A 223 -1.06 -6.01 -28.99
C TRP A 223 -0.07 -6.24 -30.14
N ARG A 224 0.97 -5.41 -30.25
CA ARG A 224 2.08 -5.52 -31.19
C ARG A 224 3.38 -5.04 -30.52
N PRO A 225 4.57 -5.49 -30.95
CA PRO A 225 5.83 -4.95 -30.46
C PRO A 225 5.92 -3.42 -30.61
N GLN A 226 6.68 -2.77 -29.72
CA GLN A 226 7.04 -1.35 -29.84
C GLN A 226 7.83 -1.08 -31.13
N ASP A 227 7.80 0.17 -31.59
CA ASP A 227 8.62 0.59 -32.73
C ASP A 227 10.12 0.45 -32.39
N PRO A 228 10.97 -0.09 -33.28
CA PRO A 228 12.38 -0.35 -32.95
C PRO A 228 13.21 0.86 -32.50
N TRP A 229 12.77 2.08 -32.84
CA TRP A 229 13.46 3.32 -32.46
C TRP A 229 13.15 3.78 -31.02
N THR A 230 12.15 3.18 -30.35
CA THR A 230 11.82 3.48 -28.95
C THR A 230 12.44 2.49 -27.95
N LEU A 231 13.05 1.40 -28.44
CA LEU A 231 13.68 0.39 -27.59
C LEU A 231 14.96 0.94 -26.95
N PRO A 232 15.27 0.59 -25.68
CA PRO A 232 16.43 1.13 -24.98
C PRO A 232 17.75 0.65 -25.59
N MET A 233 18.74 1.55 -25.66
CA MET A 233 20.08 1.26 -26.19
C MET A 233 21.17 1.37 -25.13
N ALA A 234 22.03 0.36 -25.04
CA ALA A 234 23.23 0.38 -24.19
C ALA A 234 24.45 0.88 -24.97
N LYS A 235 25.34 1.61 -24.29
CA LYS A 235 26.65 2.02 -24.81
C LYS A 235 27.72 0.96 -24.50
N GLY A 236 27.57 0.24 -23.40
CA GLY A 236 28.45 -0.83 -22.96
C GLY A 236 27.97 -2.24 -23.33
N GLU A 237 28.86 -3.21 -23.24
CA GLU A 237 28.51 -4.62 -23.41
C GLU A 237 27.84 -5.17 -22.13
N GLY A 238 26.78 -5.96 -22.29
CA GLY A 238 26.20 -6.75 -21.20
C GLY A 238 27.00 -8.04 -20.93
N THR A 239 26.83 -8.65 -19.76
CA THR A 239 27.60 -9.84 -19.36
C THR A 239 27.30 -11.10 -20.17
N ALA A 240 28.21 -12.08 -20.07
CA ALA A 240 28.02 -13.44 -20.56
C ALA A 240 27.22 -14.30 -19.54
N PRO A 241 26.52 -15.36 -19.98
CA PRO A 241 25.89 -16.33 -19.08
C PRO A 241 26.91 -17.02 -18.16
N VAL A 242 26.57 -17.16 -16.87
CA VAL A 242 27.40 -17.84 -15.87
C VAL A 242 26.57 -18.90 -15.16
N ALA A 243 26.92 -20.18 -15.34
CA ALA A 243 26.25 -21.27 -14.65
C ALA A 243 26.63 -21.32 -13.17
N LYS A 244 25.62 -21.37 -12.29
CA LYS A 244 25.80 -21.61 -10.85
C LYS A 244 25.94 -23.10 -10.58
N PRO A 245 26.85 -23.53 -9.67
CA PRO A 245 26.94 -24.91 -9.22
C PRO A 245 25.59 -25.44 -8.72
N VAL A 246 25.24 -26.66 -9.10
CA VAL A 246 24.08 -27.36 -8.55
C VAL A 246 24.44 -27.84 -7.15
N ILE A 247 23.74 -27.35 -6.13
CA ILE A 247 23.93 -27.79 -4.75
C ILE A 247 23.26 -29.17 -4.59
N PRO A 248 23.99 -30.25 -4.24
CA PRO A 248 23.38 -31.56 -4.04
C PRO A 248 22.43 -31.53 -2.83
N ARG A 249 21.18 -31.92 -3.03
CA ARG A 249 20.18 -32.16 -1.97
C ARG A 249 19.68 -33.60 -2.05
N PRO A 250 19.30 -34.24 -0.93
CA PRO A 250 18.63 -35.53 -0.97
C PRO A 250 17.29 -35.40 -1.69
N ALA A 251 16.95 -36.37 -2.54
CA ALA A 251 15.72 -36.33 -3.34
C ALA A 251 14.46 -36.16 -2.46
N MET A 252 14.44 -36.78 -1.28
CA MET A 252 13.45 -36.49 -0.23
C MET A 252 14.17 -35.90 0.98
N GLU A 253 13.82 -34.67 1.34
CA GLU A 253 14.36 -33.92 2.48
C GLU A 253 13.28 -33.82 3.57
N PRO A 254 13.45 -34.42 4.76
CA PRO A 254 12.44 -34.37 5.81
C PRO A 254 12.21 -32.93 6.30
N ILE A 255 10.96 -32.49 6.31
CA ILE A 255 10.55 -31.16 6.80
C ILE A 255 9.66 -31.23 8.04
N ALA A 256 8.90 -32.33 8.20
CA ALA A 256 8.13 -32.66 9.39
C ALA A 256 7.92 -34.18 9.47
N PRO A 257 7.38 -34.73 10.58
CA PRO A 257 6.97 -36.14 10.63
C PRO A 257 6.07 -36.49 9.44
N ASP A 258 6.44 -37.54 8.71
CA ASP A 258 5.74 -38.01 7.51
C ASP A 258 5.56 -37.00 6.35
N ARG A 259 6.39 -35.95 6.32
CA ARG A 259 6.45 -34.96 5.24
C ARG A 259 7.87 -34.72 4.75
N TRP A 260 8.03 -34.70 3.44
CA TRP A 260 9.32 -34.49 2.79
C TRP A 260 9.21 -33.49 1.65
N ARG A 261 10.07 -32.47 1.63
CA ARG A 261 10.33 -31.67 0.44
C ARG A 261 10.97 -32.57 -0.63
N LEU A 262 10.44 -32.49 -1.84
CA LEU A 262 10.87 -33.25 -3.00
C LEU A 262 11.86 -32.39 -3.81
N ASN A 263 13.12 -32.78 -3.83
CA ASN A 263 14.22 -32.11 -4.53
C ASN A 263 14.58 -32.85 -5.84
N GLY A 264 15.73 -32.52 -6.44
CA GLY A 264 16.32 -33.28 -7.56
C GLY A 264 15.71 -33.01 -8.94
N TRP A 265 14.89 -31.96 -9.05
CA TRP A 265 14.14 -31.61 -10.25
C TRP A 265 15.01 -31.38 -11.49
N GLN A 266 14.47 -31.78 -12.63
CA GLN A 266 14.99 -31.54 -13.97
C GLN A 266 13.95 -30.77 -14.78
N LEU A 267 14.38 -29.80 -15.58
CA LEU A 267 13.56 -28.98 -16.47
C LEU A 267 13.91 -29.26 -17.94
N ALA A 268 12.88 -29.37 -18.78
CA ALA A 268 12.98 -29.28 -20.25
C ALA A 268 11.83 -28.44 -20.81
N ALA A 269 12.04 -27.80 -21.97
CA ALA A 269 10.96 -27.19 -22.73
C ALA A 269 10.08 -28.29 -23.33
N ALA A 270 8.75 -28.21 -23.20
CA ALA A 270 7.87 -29.25 -23.69
C ALA A 270 7.94 -29.49 -25.21
N PRO A 271 8.12 -28.46 -26.07
CA PRO A 271 8.32 -28.67 -27.51
C PRO A 271 9.55 -29.54 -27.87
N ASP A 272 10.55 -29.62 -27.00
CA ASP A 272 11.78 -30.41 -27.20
C ASP A 272 11.63 -31.88 -26.71
N VAL A 273 10.48 -32.25 -26.13
CA VAL A 273 10.27 -33.54 -25.48
C VAL A 273 9.14 -34.32 -26.17
N ALA A 274 9.52 -35.37 -26.92
CA ALA A 274 8.57 -36.21 -27.65
C ALA A 274 7.81 -37.25 -26.79
N GLN A 275 8.18 -37.40 -25.51
CA GLN A 275 7.52 -38.31 -24.57
C GLN A 275 6.34 -37.61 -23.88
N ASP A 276 5.21 -38.32 -23.73
CA ASP A 276 4.08 -37.84 -22.94
C ASP A 276 4.33 -37.94 -21.42
N GLY A 277 3.44 -37.35 -20.62
CA GLY A 277 3.54 -37.38 -19.16
C GLY A 277 3.52 -38.79 -18.55
N ALA A 278 2.83 -39.75 -19.18
CA ALA A 278 2.78 -41.14 -18.73
C ALA A 278 4.09 -41.90 -19.00
N ALA A 279 4.82 -41.54 -20.06
CA ALA A 279 6.16 -42.05 -20.35
C ALA A 279 7.23 -41.35 -19.50
N LEU A 280 7.10 -40.03 -19.27
CA LEU A 280 8.06 -39.23 -18.49
C LEU A 280 8.02 -39.54 -16.99
N SER A 281 6.84 -39.83 -16.44
CA SER A 281 6.66 -40.18 -15.03
C SER A 281 7.00 -41.64 -14.69
N ARG A 282 7.79 -42.33 -15.52
CA ARG A 282 8.32 -43.68 -15.25
C ARG A 282 9.83 -43.64 -14.94
N PRO A 283 10.33 -44.61 -14.14
CA PRO A 283 11.77 -44.80 -13.90
C PRO A 283 12.60 -44.87 -15.19
N GLY A 284 13.84 -44.35 -15.11
CA GLY A 284 14.75 -44.26 -16.25
C GLY A 284 15.20 -42.83 -16.57
N LYS A 285 15.84 -42.64 -17.74
CA LYS A 285 16.30 -41.33 -18.23
C LYS A 285 15.38 -40.82 -19.35
N PRO A 286 14.88 -39.58 -19.28
CA PRO A 286 14.10 -39.00 -20.37
C PRO A 286 15.02 -38.61 -21.54
N ALA A 287 14.45 -38.61 -22.75
CA ALA A 287 15.12 -38.08 -23.95
C ALA A 287 14.97 -36.54 -24.03
N GLY A 288 15.84 -35.90 -24.81
CA GLY A 288 15.87 -34.44 -24.99
C GLY A 288 16.88 -33.73 -24.09
N ILE A 289 16.84 -32.39 -24.07
CA ILE A 289 17.78 -31.54 -23.30
C ILE A 289 17.17 -31.21 -21.94
N TRP A 290 17.59 -31.96 -20.92
CA TRP A 290 17.17 -31.74 -19.53
C TRP A 290 18.25 -31.03 -18.72
N ARG A 291 17.83 -30.07 -17.89
CA ARG A 291 18.71 -29.25 -17.04
C ARG A 291 18.31 -29.41 -15.58
N ALA A 292 19.25 -29.35 -14.64
CA ALA A 292 18.89 -29.32 -13.21
C ALA A 292 18.07 -28.05 -12.90
N ALA A 293 16.87 -28.23 -12.37
CA ALA A 293 15.93 -27.15 -12.09
C ALA A 293 16.18 -26.53 -10.71
N THR A 294 15.88 -25.24 -10.58
CA THR A 294 15.79 -24.55 -9.30
C THR A 294 14.32 -24.58 -8.88
N VAL A 295 14.00 -25.33 -7.82
CA VAL A 295 12.67 -25.46 -7.20
C VAL A 295 12.87 -25.33 -5.67
N PRO A 296 12.17 -24.43 -4.96
CA PRO A 296 11.25 -23.41 -5.48
C PRO A 296 11.92 -22.46 -6.47
N GLY A 297 11.21 -22.08 -7.53
CA GLY A 297 11.71 -21.17 -8.56
C GLY A 297 11.02 -21.28 -9.92
N THR A 298 11.39 -20.36 -10.82
CA THR A 298 10.78 -20.24 -12.15
C THR A 298 11.63 -20.91 -13.24
N VAL A 299 11.06 -20.99 -14.45
CA VAL A 299 11.75 -21.41 -15.66
C VAL A 299 12.96 -20.52 -15.91
N LEU A 300 12.77 -19.20 -15.87
CA LEU A 300 13.83 -18.21 -16.10
C LEU A 300 14.92 -18.35 -15.03
N THR A 301 14.55 -18.50 -13.75
CA THR A 301 15.50 -18.75 -12.66
C THR A 301 16.37 -19.97 -12.91
N THR A 302 15.76 -21.07 -13.36
CA THR A 302 16.51 -22.27 -13.76
C THR A 302 17.45 -21.98 -14.94
N LEU A 303 16.98 -21.32 -15.99
CA LEU A 303 17.79 -21.09 -17.20
C LEU A 303 18.96 -20.11 -16.93
N ILE A 304 18.78 -19.12 -16.06
CA ILE A 304 19.84 -18.26 -15.54
C ILE A 304 20.83 -19.06 -14.70
N ASP A 305 20.37 -19.80 -13.69
CA ASP A 305 21.24 -20.56 -12.79
C ASP A 305 22.01 -21.69 -13.50
N ARG A 306 21.55 -22.12 -14.69
CA ARG A 306 22.22 -23.09 -15.56
C ARG A 306 23.05 -22.45 -16.68
N GLY A 307 23.23 -21.13 -16.69
CA GLY A 307 24.10 -20.41 -17.63
C GLY A 307 23.60 -20.45 -19.08
N VAL A 308 22.28 -20.52 -19.30
CA VAL A 308 21.68 -20.42 -20.64
C VAL A 308 21.55 -18.95 -21.05
N TYR A 309 21.16 -18.10 -20.10
CA TYR A 309 20.98 -16.67 -20.30
C TYR A 309 21.86 -15.87 -19.33
N PRO A 310 22.25 -14.63 -19.67
CA PRO A 310 22.99 -13.75 -18.78
C PRO A 310 22.05 -13.14 -17.73
N ASP A 311 22.61 -12.69 -16.59
CA ASP A 311 21.83 -12.13 -15.48
C ASP A 311 20.96 -10.95 -15.95
N PRO A 312 19.62 -11.03 -15.88
CA PRO A 312 18.73 -9.99 -16.41
C PRO A 312 18.84 -8.67 -15.67
N TYR A 313 19.39 -8.65 -14.45
CA TYR A 313 19.55 -7.43 -13.66
C TYR A 313 20.73 -6.57 -14.14
N PHE A 314 21.66 -7.11 -14.94
CA PHE A 314 22.81 -6.35 -15.43
C PHE A 314 22.51 -5.65 -16.77
N GLY A 315 22.32 -4.35 -16.73
CA GLY A 315 22.04 -3.48 -17.87
C GLY A 315 20.86 -3.99 -18.70
N LEU A 316 20.99 -3.93 -20.03
CA LEU A 316 19.94 -4.41 -20.94
C LEU A 316 19.98 -5.93 -21.20
N ASN A 317 20.55 -6.74 -20.29
CA ASN A 317 20.60 -8.20 -20.46
C ASN A 317 19.21 -8.84 -20.55
N ASN A 318 18.19 -8.27 -19.90
CA ASN A 318 16.81 -8.78 -19.99
C ASN A 318 16.27 -8.80 -21.45
N LEU A 319 16.78 -7.94 -22.34
CA LEU A 319 16.44 -7.95 -23.77
C LEU A 319 17.04 -9.14 -24.55
N LYS A 320 18.08 -9.78 -24.01
CA LYS A 320 18.75 -10.94 -24.66
C LYS A 320 18.01 -12.26 -24.43
N ILE A 321 16.89 -12.22 -23.71
CA ILE A 321 16.15 -13.38 -23.22
C ILE A 321 14.79 -13.40 -23.96
N PRO A 322 14.42 -14.51 -24.63
CA PRO A 322 13.32 -14.49 -25.59
C PRO A 322 11.95 -14.53 -24.92
N GLU A 323 11.02 -13.73 -25.44
CA GLU A 323 9.58 -13.75 -25.10
C GLU A 323 8.86 -15.07 -25.43
N SER A 324 9.53 -16.03 -26.09
CA SER A 324 8.98 -17.38 -26.24
C SER A 324 8.87 -18.11 -24.90
N LEU A 325 9.63 -17.70 -23.87
CA LEU A 325 9.61 -18.38 -22.58
C LEU A 325 8.22 -18.34 -21.91
N ALA A 326 7.47 -17.24 -22.07
CA ALA A 326 6.09 -17.11 -21.58
C ALA A 326 5.02 -17.70 -22.52
N ARG A 327 5.40 -18.40 -23.60
CA ARG A 327 4.48 -18.83 -24.69
C ARG A 327 4.61 -20.31 -25.06
N GLN A 328 5.18 -21.12 -24.17
CA GLN A 328 5.38 -22.55 -24.35
C GLN A 328 5.29 -23.27 -23.01
N ASP A 329 4.97 -24.57 -23.03
CA ASP A 329 4.93 -25.38 -21.81
C ASP A 329 6.31 -25.92 -21.43
N TYR A 330 6.41 -26.42 -20.20
CA TYR A 330 7.62 -26.99 -19.62
C TYR A 330 7.35 -28.30 -18.92
N TRP A 331 8.30 -29.23 -19.00
CA TRP A 331 8.30 -30.43 -18.17
C TRP A 331 9.27 -30.29 -17.00
N TYR A 332 8.75 -30.42 -15.80
CA TYR A 332 9.51 -30.68 -14.58
C TYR A 332 9.47 -32.18 -14.27
N ARG A 333 10.60 -32.80 -13.98
CA ARG A 333 10.69 -34.23 -13.63
C ARG A 333 11.62 -34.47 -12.46
N THR A 334 11.25 -35.39 -11.56
CA THR A 334 12.15 -35.89 -10.50
C THR A 334 11.85 -37.35 -10.16
N SER A 335 12.78 -38.03 -9.49
CA SER A 335 12.60 -39.39 -8.98
C SER A 335 13.05 -39.51 -7.52
N PHE A 336 12.43 -40.44 -6.80
CA PHE A 336 12.66 -40.65 -5.37
C PHE A 336 12.39 -42.09 -4.95
N THR A 337 12.83 -42.46 -3.75
CA THR A 337 12.49 -43.72 -3.09
C THR A 337 11.91 -43.41 -1.72
N LEU A 338 10.75 -44.00 -1.43
CA LEU A 338 10.05 -43.75 -0.17
C LEU A 338 10.82 -44.28 1.04
N PRO A 339 10.88 -43.53 2.15
CA PRO A 339 11.44 -44.03 3.41
C PRO A 339 10.51 -45.07 4.03
N ALA A 340 11.07 -45.96 4.86
CA ALA A 340 10.32 -47.04 5.52
C ALA A 340 9.14 -46.54 6.37
N SER A 341 9.21 -45.32 6.92
CA SER A 341 8.13 -44.69 7.70
C SER A 341 6.85 -44.38 6.88
N ALA A 342 6.95 -44.31 5.56
CA ALA A 342 5.82 -44.13 4.65
C ALA A 342 5.09 -45.44 4.32
N SER A 343 5.64 -46.60 4.73
CA SER A 343 5.05 -47.91 4.43
C SER A 343 3.66 -48.07 5.05
N GLY A 344 2.68 -48.49 4.25
CA GLY A 344 1.29 -48.71 4.68
C GLY A 344 0.46 -47.44 4.89
N LYS A 345 1.03 -46.25 4.65
CA LYS A 345 0.33 -44.96 4.74
C LYS A 345 -0.25 -44.55 3.39
N ARG A 346 -1.23 -43.64 3.41
CA ARG A 346 -1.78 -42.99 2.21
C ARG A 346 -0.82 -41.89 1.78
N LEU A 347 -0.44 -41.89 0.51
CA LEU A 347 0.55 -40.97 -0.04
C LEU A 347 -0.12 -39.91 -0.91
N ALA A 348 0.39 -38.68 -0.84
CA ALA A 348 0.04 -37.62 -1.77
C ALA A 348 1.25 -36.76 -2.13
N LEU A 349 1.32 -36.35 -3.39
CA LEU A 349 2.13 -35.23 -3.85
C LEU A 349 1.36 -33.94 -3.52
N VAL A 350 2.03 -32.95 -2.95
CA VAL A 350 1.49 -31.61 -2.68
C VAL A 350 2.32 -30.58 -3.45
N LEU A 351 1.66 -29.71 -4.20
CA LEU A 351 2.31 -28.57 -4.88
C LEU A 351 1.91 -27.31 -4.11
N ASN A 352 2.87 -26.60 -3.50
CA ASN A 352 2.54 -25.44 -2.67
C ASN A 352 2.23 -24.16 -3.47
N GLY A 353 2.64 -24.12 -4.75
CA GLY A 353 2.34 -23.04 -5.69
C GLY A 353 2.93 -23.34 -7.08
N VAL A 354 2.10 -23.20 -8.12
CA VAL A 354 2.52 -23.38 -9.52
C VAL A 354 1.97 -22.23 -10.34
N ASN A 355 2.84 -21.50 -11.02
CA ASN A 355 2.42 -20.49 -11.97
C ASN A 355 2.54 -21.08 -13.40
N TYR A 356 1.48 -21.26 -14.20
CA TYR A 356 0.08 -20.90 -13.92
C TYR A 356 -0.88 -22.11 -13.89
N THR A 357 -0.68 -23.11 -14.76
CA THR A 357 -1.40 -24.38 -14.69
C THR A 357 -0.44 -25.56 -14.63
N SER A 358 -0.92 -26.69 -14.11
CA SER A 358 -0.17 -27.95 -14.10
C SER A 358 -0.96 -29.15 -14.62
N GLU A 359 -0.26 -30.08 -15.27
CA GLU A 359 -0.70 -31.47 -15.45
C GLU A 359 0.28 -32.39 -14.69
N VAL A 360 -0.21 -33.15 -13.71
CA VAL A 360 0.61 -33.97 -12.82
C VAL A 360 0.51 -35.44 -13.20
N TYR A 361 1.67 -36.08 -13.38
CA TYR A 361 1.81 -37.50 -13.67
C TYR A 361 2.75 -38.17 -12.67
N ILE A 362 2.35 -39.34 -12.16
CA ILE A 362 3.08 -40.09 -11.14
C ILE A 362 3.09 -41.57 -11.54
N ASN A 363 4.27 -42.19 -11.61
CA ASN A 363 4.46 -43.61 -11.94
C ASN A 363 3.77 -44.06 -13.25
N GLY A 364 3.54 -43.16 -14.20
CA GLY A 364 2.85 -43.41 -15.47
C GLY A 364 1.34 -43.21 -15.47
N ALA A 365 0.74 -42.74 -14.37
CA ALA A 365 -0.67 -42.36 -14.28
C ALA A 365 -0.83 -40.84 -14.17
N GLN A 366 -1.87 -40.27 -14.80
CA GLN A 366 -2.25 -38.87 -14.62
C GLN A 366 -3.00 -38.71 -13.29
N ALA A 367 -2.53 -37.83 -12.42
CA ALA A 367 -3.03 -37.68 -11.05
C ALA A 367 -3.92 -36.44 -10.86
N GLY A 368 -3.82 -35.43 -11.74
CA GLY A 368 -4.63 -34.22 -11.70
C GLY A 368 -3.89 -32.99 -12.23
N GLY A 369 -4.28 -31.80 -11.77
CA GLY A 369 -3.67 -30.52 -12.12
C GLY A 369 -4.11 -29.37 -11.22
N THR A 370 -3.48 -28.21 -11.39
CA THR A 370 -3.81 -26.93 -10.73
C THR A 370 -4.02 -25.81 -11.76
N LYS A 371 -4.68 -24.72 -11.35
CA LYS A 371 -4.80 -23.45 -12.11
C LYS A 371 -4.77 -22.27 -11.13
N GLY A 372 -4.02 -21.24 -11.46
CA GLY A 372 -3.78 -20.08 -10.59
C GLY A 372 -2.52 -20.24 -9.76
N ALA A 373 -1.73 -19.17 -9.64
CA ALA A 373 -0.42 -19.19 -9.00
C ALA A 373 -0.47 -19.51 -7.49
N PHE A 374 -1.60 -19.27 -6.83
CA PHE A 374 -1.72 -19.13 -5.38
C PHE A 374 -2.48 -20.26 -4.68
N THR A 375 -2.90 -21.29 -5.41
CA THR A 375 -3.61 -22.45 -4.86
C THR A 375 -2.73 -23.68 -4.73
N ARG A 376 -2.85 -24.40 -3.60
CA ARG A 376 -2.13 -25.66 -3.37
C ARG A 376 -2.81 -26.83 -4.09
N GLY A 377 -2.03 -27.63 -4.79
CA GLY A 377 -2.47 -28.90 -5.38
C GLY A 377 -2.23 -30.08 -4.43
N ARG A 378 -3.13 -31.06 -4.39
CA ARG A 378 -2.93 -32.33 -3.65
C ARG A 378 -3.37 -33.53 -4.50
N PHE A 379 -2.45 -34.46 -4.74
CA PHE A 379 -2.67 -35.60 -5.64
C PHE A 379 -2.26 -36.91 -4.96
N THR A 380 -3.24 -37.73 -4.59
CA THR A 380 -3.00 -39.07 -4.01
C THR A 380 -2.49 -40.05 -5.05
N PHE A 381 -1.53 -40.90 -4.70
CA PHE A 381 -0.96 -41.88 -5.63
C PHE A 381 -0.60 -43.21 -4.97
N GLU A 382 -0.50 -44.26 -5.79
CA GLU A 382 0.04 -45.56 -5.39
C GLU A 382 1.55 -45.63 -5.66
N ALA A 383 2.30 -46.06 -4.65
CA ALA A 383 3.74 -46.24 -4.77
C ALA A 383 4.11 -47.50 -5.55
N VAL A 384 5.14 -47.40 -6.39
CA VAL A 384 5.83 -48.57 -6.94
C VAL A 384 7.02 -48.96 -6.06
N ALA A 385 7.42 -50.23 -6.11
CA ALA A 385 8.60 -50.71 -5.39
C ALA A 385 9.89 -50.10 -5.97
N GLY A 386 10.71 -49.48 -5.12
CA GLY A 386 11.98 -48.87 -5.51
C GLY A 386 11.84 -47.40 -5.95
N GLU A 387 12.25 -47.09 -7.18
CA GLU A 387 12.20 -45.73 -7.72
C GLU A 387 10.76 -45.36 -8.13
N ASN A 388 10.24 -44.28 -7.55
CA ASN A 388 9.03 -43.60 -7.95
C ASN A 388 9.42 -42.36 -8.77
N THR A 389 8.62 -41.98 -9.76
CA THR A 389 8.93 -40.84 -10.65
C THR A 389 7.71 -39.94 -10.82
N VAL A 390 7.94 -38.64 -10.77
CA VAL A 390 6.94 -37.59 -11.00
C VAL A 390 7.36 -36.80 -12.24
N ALA A 391 6.40 -36.52 -13.11
CA ALA A 391 6.52 -35.55 -14.20
C ALA A 391 5.35 -34.56 -14.12
N ILE A 392 5.65 -33.27 -14.16
CA ILE A 392 4.67 -32.18 -14.12
C ILE A 392 4.85 -31.35 -15.38
N ARG A 393 3.81 -31.24 -16.19
CA ARG A 393 3.74 -30.22 -17.24
C ARG A 393 3.31 -28.92 -16.57
N VAL A 394 4.02 -27.83 -16.82
CA VAL A 394 3.64 -26.49 -16.35
C VAL A 394 3.44 -25.61 -17.57
N SER A 395 2.28 -24.94 -17.65
CA SER A 395 1.96 -23.98 -18.70
C SER A 395 1.90 -22.55 -18.13
N PRO A 396 2.40 -21.54 -18.87
CA PRO A 396 2.23 -20.13 -18.55
C PRO A 396 0.76 -19.69 -18.47
N PRO A 397 0.48 -18.49 -17.94
CA PRO A 397 -0.82 -17.82 -18.14
C PRO A 397 -1.16 -17.72 -19.64
N PRO A 398 -2.39 -18.02 -20.08
CA PRO A 398 -2.74 -18.03 -21.50
C PRO A 398 -2.75 -16.65 -22.16
N HIS A 399 -2.79 -15.54 -21.40
CA HIS A 399 -2.71 -14.17 -21.92
C HIS A 399 -1.44 -13.44 -21.43
N PRO A 400 -0.22 -13.92 -21.77
CA PRO A 400 1.05 -13.45 -21.15
C PRO A 400 1.49 -12.03 -21.58
N GLY A 401 0.61 -11.22 -22.18
CA GLY A 401 0.92 -9.84 -22.53
C GLY A 401 1.88 -9.65 -23.70
N THR A 402 2.27 -8.39 -23.91
CA THR A 402 3.51 -8.00 -24.62
C THR A 402 4.12 -6.87 -23.81
N PRO A 403 5.38 -6.99 -23.35
CA PRO A 403 5.94 -6.05 -22.40
C PRO A 403 6.27 -4.71 -23.07
N HIS A 404 6.23 -3.65 -22.25
CA HIS A 404 6.82 -2.37 -22.59
C HIS A 404 8.30 -2.40 -22.19
N GLU A 405 9.21 -2.31 -23.16
CA GLU A 405 10.63 -2.05 -22.91
C GLU A 405 10.83 -0.55 -22.66
N GLN A 406 11.14 -0.21 -21.42
CA GLN A 406 11.23 1.17 -20.96
C GLN A 406 12.47 1.88 -21.56
N SER A 407 12.38 3.17 -21.89
CA SER A 407 13.54 3.94 -22.37
C SER A 407 13.34 5.45 -22.17
N ILE A 408 14.37 6.28 -22.38
CA ILE A 408 14.21 7.75 -22.31
C ILE A 408 13.19 8.24 -23.35
N SER A 409 13.04 7.52 -24.47
CA SER A 409 12.13 7.88 -25.57
C SER A 409 10.72 7.28 -25.45
N ALA A 410 10.60 6.08 -24.86
CA ALA A 410 9.34 5.38 -24.66
C ALA A 410 8.63 5.79 -23.36
N GLY A 411 9.40 6.18 -22.34
CA GLY A 411 8.92 6.41 -20.98
C GLY A 411 8.88 5.14 -20.13
N VAL A 412 7.99 5.15 -19.14
CA VAL A 412 7.69 4.03 -18.25
C VAL A 412 6.78 3.00 -18.93
N GLY A 413 6.84 1.76 -18.47
CA GLY A 413 5.80 0.77 -18.75
C GLY A 413 4.61 1.03 -17.84
N GLU A 414 3.51 1.57 -18.36
CA GLU A 414 2.30 1.81 -17.56
C GLU A 414 1.71 0.51 -17.01
N ASN A 415 1.10 0.59 -15.81
CA ASN A 415 0.52 -0.43 -14.91
C ASN A 415 0.08 -1.83 -15.45
N GLY A 416 0.88 -2.58 -16.21
CA GLY A 416 0.54 -3.94 -16.68
C GLY A 416 -0.42 -4.00 -17.88
N GLY A 417 -0.99 -5.18 -18.16
CA GLY A 417 -1.85 -5.40 -19.32
C GLY A 417 -2.73 -6.65 -19.26
N GLN A 418 -2.94 -7.28 -20.42
CA GLN A 418 -3.89 -8.40 -20.58
C GLN A 418 -3.63 -9.61 -19.68
N LEU A 419 -2.46 -9.74 -19.06
CA LEU A 419 -2.18 -10.79 -18.06
C LEU A 419 -3.17 -10.77 -16.89
N ALA A 420 -3.76 -9.61 -16.55
CA ALA A 420 -4.78 -9.50 -15.50
C ALA A 420 -6.08 -10.28 -15.78
N ILE A 421 -6.38 -10.60 -17.06
CA ILE A 421 -7.53 -11.44 -17.46
C ILE A 421 -7.50 -12.80 -16.77
N ASP A 422 -6.30 -13.35 -16.55
CA ASP A 422 -6.06 -14.68 -16.00
C ASP A 422 -6.22 -14.72 -14.45
N GLY A 423 -6.44 -13.57 -13.80
CA GLY A 423 -6.76 -13.47 -12.38
C GLY A 423 -5.58 -13.78 -11.45
N PRO A 424 -5.61 -14.89 -10.67
CA PRO A 424 -4.56 -15.22 -9.69
C PRO A 424 -3.20 -15.52 -10.34
N THR A 425 -2.43 -14.47 -10.65
CA THR A 425 -1.06 -14.52 -11.17
C THR A 425 -0.26 -13.25 -10.80
N PHE A 426 1.04 -13.24 -11.08
CA PHE A 426 1.93 -12.09 -10.85
C PHE A 426 1.80 -11.06 -11.97
N ILE A 427 0.72 -10.28 -11.96
CA ILE A 427 0.32 -9.37 -13.07
C ILE A 427 1.44 -8.39 -13.46
N ALA A 428 2.23 -7.91 -12.49
CA ALA A 428 3.34 -6.98 -12.76
C ALA A 428 4.47 -7.60 -13.61
N THR A 429 4.51 -8.92 -13.81
CA THR A 429 5.51 -9.58 -14.66
C THR A 429 5.33 -9.30 -16.16
N GLU A 430 4.19 -8.78 -16.61
CA GLU A 430 4.05 -8.19 -17.96
C GLU A 430 4.89 -6.91 -18.12
N GLY A 431 5.21 -6.24 -17.02
CA GLY A 431 5.86 -4.94 -16.95
C GLY A 431 5.01 -3.95 -16.15
N TRP A 432 5.67 -3.02 -15.46
CA TRP A 432 5.07 -1.97 -14.63
C TRP A 432 6.00 -0.74 -14.57
N ASP A 433 5.59 0.30 -13.87
CA ASP A 433 6.38 1.54 -13.72
C ASP A 433 7.63 1.40 -12.81
N TRP A 434 7.77 0.26 -12.10
CA TRP A 434 8.94 -0.13 -11.29
C TRP A 434 9.61 -1.46 -11.69
N ILE A 435 9.20 -2.09 -12.81
CA ILE A 435 9.79 -3.37 -13.26
C ILE A 435 9.54 -3.60 -14.77
N PRO A 436 10.53 -4.09 -15.54
CA PRO A 436 10.32 -4.47 -16.93
C PRO A 436 9.59 -5.82 -17.04
N GLY A 437 9.19 -6.20 -18.25
CA GLY A 437 8.63 -7.52 -18.51
C GLY A 437 9.58 -8.66 -18.11
N ILE A 438 9.10 -9.57 -17.28
CA ILE A 438 9.82 -10.79 -16.86
C ILE A 438 9.49 -11.90 -17.86
N ARG A 439 10.52 -12.45 -18.51
CA ARG A 439 10.37 -13.13 -19.82
C ARG A 439 9.60 -14.44 -19.81
N ASP A 440 9.47 -15.09 -18.66
CA ASP A 440 8.64 -16.28 -18.45
C ASP A 440 7.35 -15.98 -17.67
N ARG A 441 7.07 -14.71 -17.34
CA ARG A 441 5.98 -14.27 -16.45
C ARG A 441 5.95 -15.02 -15.10
N ASP A 442 7.14 -15.32 -14.57
CA ASP A 442 7.36 -16.16 -13.38
C ASP A 442 6.74 -17.58 -13.49
N THR A 443 6.61 -18.14 -14.69
CA THR A 443 6.11 -19.50 -14.90
C THR A 443 7.03 -20.54 -14.23
N GLY A 444 6.47 -21.46 -13.44
CA GLY A 444 7.22 -22.56 -12.85
C GLY A 444 6.61 -23.15 -11.57
N LEU A 445 7.36 -24.09 -10.98
CA LEU A 445 7.11 -24.62 -9.64
C LEU A 445 7.68 -23.61 -8.62
N TRP A 446 6.99 -22.47 -8.51
CA TRP A 446 7.53 -21.31 -7.79
C TRP A 446 7.60 -21.52 -6.28
N GLN A 447 6.77 -22.39 -5.69
CA GLN A 447 6.95 -22.86 -4.30
C GLN A 447 7.39 -24.33 -4.25
N ASP A 448 7.65 -24.80 -3.02
CA ASP A 448 7.99 -26.17 -2.70
C ASP A 448 7.00 -27.21 -3.24
N VAL A 449 7.53 -28.41 -3.49
CA VAL A 449 6.75 -29.62 -3.76
C VAL A 449 7.04 -30.63 -2.65
N GLU A 450 6.00 -31.22 -2.06
CA GLU A 450 6.11 -32.16 -0.95
C GLU A 450 5.55 -33.54 -1.30
N ILE A 451 6.06 -34.56 -0.60
CA ILE A 451 5.36 -35.83 -0.39
C ILE A 451 4.85 -35.85 1.05
N GLN A 452 3.55 -36.07 1.24
CA GLN A 452 2.94 -36.32 2.55
C GLN A 452 2.46 -37.77 2.64
N ALA A 453 2.75 -38.43 3.76
CA ALA A 453 2.16 -39.72 4.14
C ALA A 453 1.22 -39.55 5.34
N THR A 454 -0.03 -40.05 5.25
CA THR A 454 -1.02 -39.97 6.34
C THR A 454 -1.66 -41.32 6.65
N GLY A 455 -2.25 -41.43 7.83
CA GLY A 455 -3.19 -42.50 8.18
C GLY A 455 -4.53 -42.38 7.44
N PRO A 456 -5.61 -43.01 7.95
CA PRO A 456 -6.94 -42.95 7.34
C PRO A 456 -7.62 -41.58 7.47
N VAL A 457 -7.11 -40.71 8.36
CA VAL A 457 -7.61 -39.38 8.67
C VAL A 457 -6.45 -38.39 8.62
N ARG A 458 -6.71 -37.16 8.18
CA ARG A 458 -5.74 -36.07 8.08
C ARG A 458 -6.27 -34.74 8.62
N LEU A 459 -5.34 -33.88 9.04
CA LEU A 459 -5.59 -32.54 9.58
C LEU A 459 -5.56 -31.49 8.46
N GLY A 460 -6.55 -30.58 8.46
CA GLY A 460 -6.59 -29.41 7.58
C GLY A 460 -5.79 -28.23 8.11
N ASP A 461 -6.03 -27.03 7.59
CA ASP A 461 -5.49 -25.79 8.15
C ASP A 461 -6.39 -25.33 9.31
N PRO A 462 -5.89 -25.28 10.56
CA PRO A 462 -6.71 -24.83 11.68
C PRO A 462 -7.05 -23.34 11.54
N GLN A 463 -8.10 -22.91 12.24
CA GLN A 463 -8.34 -21.52 12.56
C GLN A 463 -8.08 -21.35 14.07
N ILE A 464 -7.26 -20.36 14.42
CA ILE A 464 -7.02 -19.93 15.80
C ILE A 464 -7.55 -18.50 15.90
N ILE A 465 -8.54 -18.29 16.77
CA ILE A 465 -9.07 -16.96 17.11
C ILE A 465 -8.60 -16.64 18.51
N THR A 466 -8.01 -15.46 18.69
CA THR A 466 -7.60 -14.93 19.99
C THR A 466 -8.39 -13.68 20.29
N ASP A 467 -9.00 -13.65 21.47
CA ASP A 467 -9.92 -12.61 21.91
C ASP A 467 -9.45 -12.01 23.24
N LEU A 468 -9.41 -10.68 23.35
CA LEU A 468 -8.94 -9.96 24.53
C LEU A 468 -10.10 -9.09 25.05
N PRO A 469 -10.34 -9.02 26.38
CA PRO A 469 -11.38 -8.15 26.92
C PRO A 469 -10.95 -6.68 26.96
N LEU A 470 -10.70 -6.08 25.78
CA LEU A 470 -10.12 -4.73 25.65
C LEU A 470 -10.95 -3.66 26.38
N PRO A 471 -10.29 -2.74 27.12
CA PRO A 471 -8.85 -2.43 27.07
C PRO A 471 -7.96 -3.29 27.97
N ARG A 472 -8.49 -4.33 28.65
CA ARG A 472 -7.66 -5.25 29.41
C ARG A 472 -6.89 -6.20 28.47
N ILE A 473 -5.65 -6.48 28.86
CA ILE A 473 -4.71 -7.31 28.11
C ILE A 473 -4.05 -8.38 29.02
N ASP A 474 -4.59 -8.57 30.22
CA ASP A 474 -4.11 -9.48 31.28
C ASP A 474 -4.72 -10.89 31.17
N GLU A 475 -5.64 -11.11 30.25
CA GLU A 475 -6.22 -12.42 29.90
C GLU A 475 -6.60 -12.45 28.41
N ALA A 476 -6.65 -13.63 27.81
CA ALA A 476 -7.11 -13.85 26.44
C ALA A 476 -7.82 -15.21 26.29
N ASP A 477 -8.93 -15.22 25.54
CA ASP A 477 -9.70 -16.41 25.20
C ASP A 477 -9.26 -16.95 23.82
N ILE A 478 -8.92 -18.24 23.76
CA ILE A 478 -8.36 -18.89 22.57
C ILE A 478 -9.34 -19.92 22.01
N SER A 479 -9.94 -19.66 20.85
CA SER A 479 -10.82 -20.61 20.15
C SER A 479 -10.09 -21.29 19.00
N ILE A 480 -10.09 -22.63 18.98
CA ILE A 480 -9.40 -23.44 17.95
C ILE A 480 -10.44 -24.26 17.18
N THR A 481 -10.47 -24.10 15.86
CA THR A 481 -11.25 -24.98 14.96
C THR A 481 -10.31 -25.73 14.04
N VAL A 482 -10.35 -27.05 14.07
CA VAL A 482 -9.48 -27.95 13.32
C VAL A 482 -10.32 -28.71 12.28
N PRO A 483 -10.18 -28.43 10.97
CA PRO A 483 -10.78 -29.27 9.94
C PRO A 483 -10.13 -30.66 9.95
N VAL A 484 -10.94 -31.69 9.83
CA VAL A 484 -10.53 -33.10 9.83
C VAL A 484 -11.10 -33.75 8.57
N VAL A 485 -10.30 -34.47 7.81
CA VAL A 485 -10.78 -35.22 6.65
C VAL A 485 -10.50 -36.70 6.81
N ASN A 486 -11.56 -37.51 6.77
CA ASN A 486 -11.50 -38.96 6.74
C ASN A 486 -11.47 -39.43 5.28
N ASP A 487 -10.29 -39.79 4.79
CA ASP A 487 -10.08 -40.29 3.43
C ASP A 487 -10.37 -41.82 3.34
N SER A 488 -10.94 -42.43 4.39
CA SER A 488 -11.37 -43.84 4.42
C SER A 488 -12.88 -44.00 4.19
N ALA A 489 -13.29 -45.13 3.61
CA ALA A 489 -14.70 -45.43 3.31
C ALA A 489 -15.56 -45.81 4.54
N GLN A 490 -14.99 -45.76 5.75
CA GLN A 490 -15.66 -46.11 7.01
C GLN A 490 -15.65 -44.89 7.93
N LEU A 491 -16.72 -44.73 8.71
CA LEU A 491 -16.75 -43.82 9.85
C LEU A 491 -15.60 -44.15 10.82
N ARG A 492 -14.96 -43.11 11.37
CA ARG A 492 -13.84 -43.23 12.32
C ARG A 492 -14.12 -42.46 13.61
N HIS A 493 -13.72 -43.05 14.72
CA HIS A 493 -13.54 -42.34 15.98
C HIS A 493 -12.16 -41.69 15.96
N VAL A 494 -12.12 -40.36 16.09
CA VAL A 494 -10.89 -39.58 15.97
C VAL A 494 -10.71 -38.74 17.22
N THR A 495 -9.64 -38.98 17.95
CA THR A 495 -9.21 -38.08 19.02
C THR A 495 -8.28 -37.04 18.43
N ILE A 496 -8.63 -35.76 18.58
CA ILE A 496 -7.80 -34.62 18.23
C ILE A 496 -7.29 -34.00 19.51
N THR A 497 -5.97 -33.90 19.67
CA THR A 497 -5.32 -33.16 20.75
C THR A 497 -4.67 -31.90 20.19
N ALA A 498 -4.89 -30.78 20.87
CA ALA A 498 -4.31 -29.48 20.57
C ALA A 498 -3.49 -29.00 21.78
N SER A 499 -2.26 -28.55 21.54
CA SER A 499 -1.41 -28.00 22.60
C SER A 499 -0.48 -26.89 22.12
N PHE A 500 -0.32 -25.86 22.95
CA PHE A 500 0.61 -24.74 22.77
C PHE A 500 1.02 -24.24 24.16
N ASP A 501 2.26 -23.79 24.34
CA ASP A 501 2.84 -23.40 25.64
C ASP A 501 2.53 -24.43 26.75
N ASP A 502 1.75 -24.07 27.78
CA ASP A 502 1.29 -24.95 28.87
C ASP A 502 -0.12 -25.52 28.67
N VAL A 503 -0.82 -25.10 27.61
CA VAL A 503 -2.19 -25.54 27.27
C VAL A 503 -2.14 -26.88 26.54
N ARG A 504 -2.95 -27.85 27.00
CA ARG A 504 -3.24 -29.10 26.28
C ARG A 504 -4.69 -29.51 26.46
N VAL A 505 -5.42 -29.58 25.35
CA VAL A 505 -6.85 -29.92 25.29
C VAL A 505 -7.09 -31.04 24.28
N SER A 506 -8.08 -31.90 24.51
CA SER A 506 -8.36 -33.05 23.66
C SER A 506 -9.85 -33.29 23.50
N ARG A 507 -10.27 -33.65 22.29
CA ARG A 507 -11.67 -33.93 21.93
C ARG A 507 -11.74 -35.17 21.05
N GLU A 508 -12.68 -36.06 21.35
CA GLU A 508 -13.07 -37.12 20.41
C GLU A 508 -14.19 -36.62 19.50
N ILE A 509 -14.10 -36.93 18.20
CA ILE A 509 -15.14 -36.69 17.21
C ILE A 509 -15.45 -37.98 16.43
N THR A 510 -16.68 -38.09 15.97
CA THR A 510 -17.11 -39.12 15.02
C THR A 510 -17.02 -38.56 13.61
N ALA A 511 -16.00 -38.97 12.84
CA ALA A 511 -15.74 -38.50 11.48
C ALA A 511 -16.31 -39.49 10.44
N PRO A 512 -17.45 -39.22 9.77
CA PRO A 512 -17.85 -39.95 8.57
C PRO A 512 -16.83 -39.75 7.43
N PRO A 513 -16.88 -40.57 6.36
CA PRO A 513 -16.06 -40.33 5.16
C PRO A 513 -16.26 -38.91 4.60
N GLY A 514 -15.17 -38.23 4.26
CA GLY A 514 -15.19 -36.82 3.85
C GLY A 514 -14.80 -35.86 4.98
N GLN A 515 -15.40 -34.66 4.97
CA GLN A 515 -15.01 -33.56 5.86
C GLN A 515 -15.76 -33.61 7.20
N SER A 516 -15.07 -33.17 8.25
CA SER A 516 -15.56 -33.00 9.62
C SER A 516 -14.71 -31.91 10.30
N GLU A 517 -15.04 -31.55 11.55
CA GLU A 517 -14.27 -30.55 12.31
C GLU A 517 -14.25 -30.90 13.80
N ALA A 518 -13.15 -30.56 14.47
CA ALA A 518 -13.06 -30.51 15.93
C ALA A 518 -12.97 -29.03 16.35
N ARG A 519 -13.87 -28.61 17.24
CA ARG A 519 -13.88 -27.27 17.83
C ARG A 519 -13.48 -27.34 19.29
N PHE A 520 -12.68 -26.40 19.73
CA PHE A 520 -12.26 -26.22 21.12
C PHE A 520 -12.54 -24.76 21.51
N ALA A 521 -13.50 -24.56 22.42
CA ALA A 521 -13.87 -23.24 22.92
C ALA A 521 -13.48 -23.08 24.40
N PRO A 522 -13.13 -21.87 24.86
CA PRO A 522 -12.86 -21.58 26.28
C PRO A 522 -14.00 -21.96 27.23
N SER A 523 -15.25 -21.86 26.76
CA SER A 523 -16.45 -22.28 27.50
C SER A 523 -16.55 -23.78 27.76
N GLU A 524 -15.83 -24.61 26.99
CA GLU A 524 -15.75 -26.07 27.15
C GLU A 524 -14.42 -26.51 27.78
N PHE A 525 -13.34 -25.76 27.52
CA PHE A 525 -11.99 -26.06 28.01
C PHE A 525 -11.39 -24.84 28.71
N ALA A 526 -11.46 -24.80 30.04
CA ALA A 526 -10.95 -23.68 30.84
C ALA A 526 -9.45 -23.38 30.66
N ALA A 527 -8.66 -24.32 30.14
CA ALA A 527 -7.24 -24.10 29.80
C ALA A 527 -7.04 -23.18 28.57
N LEU A 528 -8.09 -22.90 27.79
CA LEU A 528 -8.04 -21.95 26.67
C LEU A 528 -8.36 -20.50 27.09
N HIS A 529 -8.66 -20.27 28.37
CA HIS A 529 -8.70 -18.94 28.97
C HIS A 529 -7.31 -18.65 29.58
N VAL A 530 -6.44 -18.02 28.79
CA VAL A 530 -5.01 -17.83 29.09
C VAL A 530 -4.83 -16.55 29.91
N LYS A 531 -4.16 -16.65 31.07
CA LYS A 531 -3.86 -15.51 31.95
C LYS A 531 -2.44 -15.01 31.75
N ASN A 532 -2.28 -13.68 31.73
CA ASN A 532 -1.04 -12.98 31.41
C ASN A 532 -0.38 -13.51 30.12
N PRO A 533 -1.12 -13.58 28.99
CA PRO A 533 -0.58 -14.11 27.74
C PRO A 533 0.65 -13.33 27.27
N ARG A 534 1.59 -14.03 26.62
CA ARG A 534 2.70 -13.39 25.91
C ARG A 534 2.14 -12.82 24.60
N LEU A 535 1.78 -11.55 24.60
CA LEU A 535 1.13 -10.90 23.46
C LEU A 535 2.10 -10.63 22.31
N TRP A 536 1.61 -10.77 21.09
CA TRP A 536 2.30 -10.27 19.91
C TRP A 536 2.11 -8.75 19.77
N TRP A 537 3.20 -8.03 19.51
CA TRP A 537 3.20 -6.59 19.25
C TRP A 537 3.97 -6.26 17.97
N PRO A 538 3.54 -5.21 17.24
CA PRO A 538 4.33 -4.67 16.14
C PRO A 538 5.61 -3.98 16.63
N ASN A 539 6.59 -3.84 15.74
CA ASN A 539 7.91 -3.29 16.05
C ASN A 539 7.81 -1.90 16.72
N GLY A 540 8.52 -1.75 17.85
CA GLY A 540 8.50 -0.55 18.68
C GLY A 540 7.43 -0.52 19.78
N TYR A 541 6.44 -1.42 19.77
CA TYR A 541 5.35 -1.45 20.76
C TYR A 541 5.44 -2.61 21.78
N GLY A 542 6.31 -3.59 21.56
CA GLY A 542 6.54 -4.71 22.48
C GLY A 542 7.27 -5.87 21.80
N ASP A 543 7.31 -7.02 22.46
CA ASP A 543 7.84 -8.25 21.85
C ASP A 543 6.85 -8.83 20.83
N PRO A 544 7.29 -9.28 19.65
CA PRO A 544 6.46 -10.04 18.72
C PRO A 544 6.37 -11.50 19.19
N ALA A 545 5.70 -11.76 20.31
CA ALA A 545 5.62 -13.10 20.88
C ALA A 545 4.84 -14.06 19.97
N LEU A 546 5.44 -15.22 19.71
CA LEU A 546 4.85 -16.29 18.91
C LEU A 546 4.72 -17.58 19.74
N HIS A 547 3.62 -18.27 19.48
CA HIS A 547 3.27 -19.57 20.05
C HIS A 547 3.28 -20.62 18.94
N THR A 548 3.49 -21.88 19.31
CA THR A 548 3.42 -23.01 18.39
C THR A 548 2.29 -23.93 18.80
N LEU A 549 1.23 -23.99 17.98
CA LEU A 549 0.18 -24.98 18.11
C LEU A 549 0.67 -26.30 17.49
N LEU A 550 0.73 -27.34 18.30
CA LEU A 550 0.85 -28.73 17.88
C LEU A 550 -0.53 -29.38 17.88
N LEU A 551 -0.88 -30.02 16.76
CA LEU A 551 -2.08 -30.82 16.57
C LEU A 551 -1.69 -32.28 16.34
N GLU A 552 -2.32 -33.17 17.09
CA GLU A 552 -2.15 -34.62 17.02
C GLU A 552 -3.52 -35.26 16.75
N ALA A 553 -3.65 -35.99 15.64
CA ALA A 553 -4.84 -36.80 15.36
C ALA A 553 -4.52 -38.28 15.59
N SER A 554 -5.37 -38.98 16.33
CA SER A 554 -5.31 -40.44 16.48
C SER A 554 -6.64 -41.10 16.19
N VAL A 555 -6.59 -42.27 15.54
CA VAL A 555 -7.73 -43.11 15.20
C VAL A 555 -7.52 -44.46 15.86
N ASP A 556 -8.52 -44.95 16.59
CA ASP A 556 -8.48 -46.24 17.30
C ASP A 556 -7.23 -46.40 18.20
N GLY A 557 -6.75 -45.29 18.78
CA GLY A 557 -5.55 -45.22 19.63
C GLY A 557 -4.20 -45.18 18.89
N GLN A 558 -4.19 -45.12 17.56
CA GLN A 558 -2.98 -45.01 16.73
C GLN A 558 -2.85 -43.62 16.10
N SER A 559 -1.64 -43.08 16.01
CA SER A 559 -1.40 -41.78 15.35
C SER A 559 -1.79 -41.85 13.86
N ALA A 560 -2.55 -40.86 13.40
CA ALA A 560 -3.07 -40.76 12.04
C ALA A 560 -2.45 -39.61 11.24
N ASP A 561 -2.30 -38.43 11.86
CA ASP A 561 -1.64 -37.26 11.27
C ASP A 561 -1.16 -36.31 12.37
N THR A 562 -0.16 -35.48 12.07
CA THR A 562 0.31 -34.42 12.98
C THR A 562 0.54 -33.13 12.19
N LYS A 563 0.27 -31.98 12.83
CA LYS A 563 0.49 -30.68 12.20
C LYS A 563 0.99 -29.68 13.24
N SER A 564 1.91 -28.81 12.82
CA SER A 564 2.32 -27.64 13.58
C SER A 564 1.91 -26.37 12.82
N THR A 565 1.55 -25.32 13.55
CA THR A 565 1.35 -23.96 13.02
C THR A 565 1.79 -22.96 14.07
N ARG A 566 2.34 -21.83 13.63
CA ARG A 566 2.59 -20.68 14.52
C ARG A 566 1.37 -19.77 14.56
N PHE A 567 1.27 -18.99 15.62
CA PHE A 567 0.32 -17.88 15.79
C PHE A 567 0.82 -16.91 16.88
N GLY A 568 0.26 -15.71 16.93
CA GLY A 568 0.48 -14.76 18.03
C GLY A 568 -0.85 -14.42 18.70
N ILE A 569 -0.84 -14.24 20.03
CA ILE A 569 -2.02 -13.77 20.76
C ILE A 569 -2.06 -12.25 20.63
N ARG A 570 -3.00 -11.71 19.85
CA ARG A 570 -3.24 -10.27 19.70
C ARG A 570 -4.58 -9.95 19.05
N GLU A 571 -5.18 -8.84 19.44
CA GLU A 571 -6.40 -8.32 18.82
C GLU A 571 -6.08 -7.08 17.96
N VAL A 572 -6.87 -6.86 16.89
CA VAL A 572 -6.78 -5.66 16.04
C VAL A 572 -8.16 -5.03 15.89
N SER A 573 -8.24 -3.73 16.16
CA SER A 573 -9.43 -2.91 15.95
C SER A 573 -9.09 -1.64 15.18
N TYR A 574 -10.11 -0.99 14.62
CA TYR A 574 -9.94 0.04 13.59
C TYR A 574 -10.79 1.26 13.95
N ASP A 575 -10.17 2.42 14.08
CA ASP A 575 -10.89 3.68 14.17
C ASP A 575 -11.17 4.14 12.73
N LEU A 576 -12.44 4.06 12.32
CA LEU A 576 -12.94 4.28 10.96
C LEU A 576 -13.99 5.40 10.92
N SER A 577 -14.11 6.04 9.77
CA SER A 577 -15.26 6.86 9.41
C SER A 577 -16.22 6.00 8.60
N LEU A 578 -17.43 5.79 9.10
CA LEU A 578 -18.45 4.93 8.47
C LEU A 578 -19.81 5.64 8.42
N MET A 579 -20.52 5.50 7.31
CA MET A 579 -21.86 6.06 7.19
C MET A 579 -22.90 5.12 7.83
N ASP A 580 -23.85 5.66 8.56
CA ASP A 580 -25.03 4.89 8.97
C ASP A 580 -26.15 4.94 7.91
N LYS A 581 -27.27 4.28 8.23
CA LYS A 581 -28.49 4.20 7.45
C LYS A 581 -29.30 5.51 7.42
N ALA A 582 -29.13 6.38 8.40
CA ALA A 582 -29.73 7.73 8.40
C ALA A 582 -28.95 8.72 7.51
N GLY A 583 -27.74 8.33 7.07
CA GLY A 583 -26.86 9.17 6.28
C GLY A 583 -25.98 10.08 7.14
N HIS A 584 -25.78 9.74 8.41
CA HIS A 584 -24.80 10.40 9.28
C HIS A 584 -23.45 9.72 9.13
N LEU A 585 -22.38 10.51 9.05
CA LEU A 585 -21.02 10.00 9.08
C LEU A 585 -20.56 9.89 10.54
N ARG A 586 -20.16 8.69 10.96
CA ARG A 586 -19.78 8.38 12.34
C ARG A 586 -18.32 8.00 12.45
N ARG A 587 -17.67 8.48 13.51
CA ARG A 587 -16.29 8.16 13.88
C ARG A 587 -16.29 7.07 14.96
N VAL A 588 -15.98 5.83 14.57
CA VAL A 588 -16.18 4.63 15.40
C VAL A 588 -14.95 3.75 15.47
N ASN A 589 -14.71 3.11 16.61
CA ASN A 589 -13.83 1.95 16.73
C ASN A 589 -14.63 0.68 16.41
N VAL A 590 -14.12 -0.14 15.50
CA VAL A 590 -14.71 -1.43 15.09
C VAL A 590 -13.82 -2.58 15.53
N GLN A 591 -14.42 -3.59 16.18
CA GLN A 591 -13.78 -4.81 16.69
C GLN A 591 -14.30 -6.04 15.92
N PRO A 592 -13.64 -6.49 14.83
CA PRO A 592 -14.17 -7.57 14.00
C PRO A 592 -14.27 -8.92 14.71
N THR A 593 -13.38 -9.21 15.67
CA THR A 593 -13.42 -10.45 16.47
C THR A 593 -14.78 -10.61 17.18
N ASP A 594 -15.26 -9.59 17.89
CA ASP A 594 -16.60 -9.58 18.51
C ASP A 594 -17.71 -9.80 17.48
N GLY A 595 -17.67 -9.10 16.33
CA GLY A 595 -18.66 -9.26 15.26
C GLY A 595 -18.68 -10.68 14.70
N ARG A 596 -17.51 -11.29 14.50
CA ARG A 596 -17.33 -12.67 14.07
C ARG A 596 -17.85 -13.66 15.10
N GLN A 597 -17.59 -13.47 16.39
CA GLN A 597 -18.15 -14.32 17.45
C GLN A 597 -19.68 -14.22 17.53
N ALA A 598 -20.23 -13.01 17.36
CA ALA A 598 -21.67 -12.76 17.27
C ALA A 598 -22.31 -13.24 15.96
N GLY A 599 -21.52 -13.69 14.97
CA GLY A 599 -21.99 -14.18 13.68
C GLY A 599 -22.55 -13.09 12.76
N VAL A 600 -22.15 -11.82 12.93
CA VAL A 600 -22.63 -10.67 12.15
C VAL A 600 -21.51 -9.88 11.48
N LYS A 601 -21.70 -9.50 10.21
CA LYS A 601 -20.87 -8.48 9.55
C LYS A 601 -21.22 -7.10 10.12
N LEU A 602 -20.21 -6.32 10.51
CA LEU A 602 -20.38 -4.99 11.10
C LEU A 602 -20.39 -3.87 10.04
N ILE A 603 -19.63 -4.06 8.96
CA ILE A 603 -19.43 -3.10 7.86
C ILE A 603 -20.06 -3.66 6.58
N ASP A 604 -20.65 -2.79 5.79
CA ASP A 604 -21.23 -3.07 4.48
C ASP A 604 -20.32 -2.50 3.39
N VAL A 605 -19.62 -3.40 2.70
CA VAL A 605 -18.59 -3.09 1.69
C VAL A 605 -19.13 -3.11 0.26
N ARG A 606 -20.44 -3.36 0.07
CA ARG A 606 -21.07 -3.40 -1.25
C ARG A 606 -20.97 -2.04 -1.96
N HIS A 607 -20.98 -2.05 -3.29
CA HIS A 607 -20.84 -0.81 -4.07
C HIS A 607 -21.85 0.25 -3.65
N GLU A 608 -23.14 -0.09 -3.49
CA GLU A 608 -24.21 0.81 -3.07
C GLU A 608 -24.09 1.31 -1.61
N ALA A 609 -23.28 0.64 -0.79
CA ALA A 609 -23.01 0.99 0.60
C ALA A 609 -21.75 1.87 0.75
N ILE A 610 -20.86 1.87 -0.24
CA ILE A 610 -19.73 2.79 -0.31
C ILE A 610 -20.24 4.16 -0.78
N LYS A 611 -19.91 5.21 -0.02
CA LYS A 611 -20.43 6.56 -0.17
C LYS A 611 -19.30 7.59 -0.14
N GLU A 612 -19.50 8.67 -0.87
CA GLU A 612 -18.60 9.81 -0.90
C GLU A 612 -18.89 10.73 0.29
N SER A 613 -17.84 11.06 1.03
CA SER A 613 -17.81 12.06 2.10
C SER A 613 -17.09 13.32 1.58
N PRO A 614 -17.15 14.47 2.29
CA PRO A 614 -16.55 15.73 1.82
C PRO A 614 -15.05 15.71 1.52
N LYS A 615 -14.31 14.67 1.93
CA LYS A 615 -12.85 14.57 1.82
C LYS A 615 -12.34 13.21 1.30
N GLY A 616 -13.21 12.30 0.88
CA GLY A 616 -12.84 10.95 0.45
C GLY A 616 -14.01 9.98 0.53
N TRP A 617 -13.74 8.68 0.50
CA TRP A 617 -14.79 7.65 0.45
C TRP A 617 -14.88 6.85 1.76
N VAL A 618 -16.07 6.36 2.07
CA VAL A 618 -16.36 5.56 3.28
C VAL A 618 -17.28 4.40 2.98
N GLU A 619 -17.11 3.31 3.72
CA GLU A 619 -18.08 2.21 3.79
C GLU A 619 -19.25 2.58 4.71
N SER A 620 -20.31 1.78 4.70
CA SER A 620 -21.43 1.95 5.64
C SER A 620 -21.38 0.93 6.78
N LEU A 621 -22.04 1.22 7.90
CA LEU A 621 -22.39 0.20 8.88
C LEU A 621 -23.51 -0.70 8.33
N THR A 622 -23.49 -1.99 8.67
CA THR A 622 -24.68 -2.83 8.51
C THR A 622 -25.70 -2.47 9.59
N ALA A 623 -26.96 -2.90 9.42
CA ALA A 623 -27.98 -2.77 10.46
C ALA A 623 -27.61 -3.51 11.77
N ALA A 624 -26.75 -4.52 11.71
CA ALA A 624 -26.18 -5.16 12.89
C ALA A 624 -25.03 -4.33 13.47
N GLY A 625 -24.15 -3.77 12.63
CA GLY A 625 -23.05 -2.89 13.03
C GLY A 625 -23.51 -1.66 13.81
N GLU A 626 -24.58 -1.00 13.38
CA GLU A 626 -25.15 0.19 14.06
C GLU A 626 -25.55 -0.05 15.53
N THR A 627 -25.88 -1.29 15.88
CA THR A 627 -26.40 -1.67 17.22
C THR A 627 -25.47 -2.61 17.98
N SER A 628 -24.32 -2.96 17.41
CA SER A 628 -23.38 -3.92 17.99
C SER A 628 -22.44 -3.27 19.03
N PRO A 629 -22.18 -3.90 20.19
CA PRO A 629 -21.17 -3.43 21.15
C PRO A 629 -19.73 -3.48 20.60
N ALA A 630 -19.53 -4.18 19.48
CA ALA A 630 -18.29 -4.23 18.70
C ALA A 630 -18.02 -2.95 17.89
N VAL A 631 -18.99 -2.03 17.82
CA VAL A 631 -18.87 -0.73 17.17
C VAL A 631 -19.11 0.35 18.23
N ARG A 632 -18.06 1.11 18.56
CA ARG A 632 -18.07 2.07 19.67
C ARG A 632 -17.76 3.46 19.12
N ASP A 633 -18.63 4.45 19.38
CA ASP A 633 -18.31 5.84 19.02
C ASP A 633 -17.06 6.32 19.77
N LEU A 634 -16.17 6.99 19.05
CA LEU A 634 -14.94 7.56 19.63
C LEU A 634 -15.18 8.92 20.31
N GLY A 635 -16.38 9.49 20.14
CA GLY A 635 -16.78 10.76 20.73
C GLY A 635 -16.08 11.97 20.09
N ALA A 636 -16.40 13.15 20.61
CA ALA A 636 -15.87 14.43 20.11
C ALA A 636 -14.39 14.69 20.46
N GLU A 637 -13.74 13.76 21.16
CA GLU A 637 -12.32 13.85 21.56
C GLU A 637 -11.37 13.29 20.48
N ASP A 638 -11.84 12.42 19.58
CA ASP A 638 -11.08 12.03 18.39
C ASP A 638 -11.19 13.16 17.35
N THR A 639 -10.10 13.94 17.24
CA THR A 639 -10.02 15.16 16.41
C THR A 639 -9.36 14.94 15.04
N MET A 640 -9.04 13.68 14.72
CA MET A 640 -8.62 13.28 13.38
C MET A 640 -9.64 13.81 12.35
N PRO A 641 -9.19 14.39 11.22
CA PRO A 641 -10.10 14.60 10.10
C PRO A 641 -10.72 13.26 9.66
N GLU A 642 -11.72 13.34 8.79
CA GLU A 642 -12.31 12.19 8.10
C GLU A 642 -12.08 12.29 6.58
N PRO A 643 -12.12 11.18 5.83
CA PRO A 643 -12.22 9.80 6.29
C PRO A 643 -10.83 9.12 6.41
N HIS A 644 -10.50 8.56 7.57
CA HIS A 644 -9.15 8.05 7.83
C HIS A 644 -9.08 6.83 8.76
N LEU A 645 -8.36 5.78 8.35
CA LEU A 645 -8.02 4.62 9.17
C LEU A 645 -7.09 4.99 10.34
N THR A 646 -7.34 4.48 11.55
CA THR A 646 -6.28 4.25 12.54
C THR A 646 -6.31 2.80 13.01
N ILE A 647 -5.19 2.09 12.86
CA ILE A 647 -5.05 0.71 13.30
C ILE A 647 -4.72 0.71 14.80
N ARG A 648 -5.38 -0.16 15.57
CA ARG A 648 -5.02 -0.48 16.94
C ARG A 648 -4.58 -1.93 17.06
N VAL A 649 -3.53 -2.19 17.83
CA VAL A 649 -3.15 -3.55 18.25
C VAL A 649 -3.26 -3.61 19.77
N ASN A 650 -3.99 -4.61 20.28
CA ASN A 650 -4.27 -4.79 21.71
C ASN A 650 -4.79 -3.48 22.37
N GLY A 651 -5.68 -2.76 21.67
CA GLY A 651 -6.28 -1.48 22.11
C GLY A 651 -5.45 -0.21 21.87
N VAL A 652 -4.15 -0.33 21.60
CA VAL A 652 -3.22 0.82 21.44
C VAL A 652 -3.18 1.30 20.00
N LYS A 653 -3.39 2.61 19.74
CA LYS A 653 -3.22 3.24 18.41
C LYS A 653 -1.77 3.05 17.91
N ILE A 654 -1.57 2.47 16.74
CA ILE A 654 -0.24 2.18 16.17
C ILE A 654 0.12 3.21 15.11
N ALA A 655 1.20 3.96 15.33
CA ALA A 655 1.75 4.88 14.33
C ALA A 655 2.38 4.06 13.20
N ALA A 656 1.63 3.88 12.11
CA ALA A 656 1.99 2.97 11.03
C ALA A 656 3.09 3.58 10.15
N ARG A 657 4.31 3.04 10.25
CA ARG A 657 5.53 3.50 9.55
C ARG A 657 6.03 2.38 8.65
N GLY A 658 6.06 2.58 7.34
CA GLY A 658 6.43 1.48 6.46
C GLY A 658 6.44 1.81 4.97
N GLY A 659 6.09 0.81 4.17
CA GLY A 659 5.91 0.97 2.74
C GLY A 659 5.26 -0.22 2.06
N SER A 660 4.91 0.00 0.81
CA SER A 660 4.53 -1.05 -0.11
C SER A 660 5.75 -1.87 -0.52
N TRP A 661 5.51 -3.16 -0.59
CA TRP A 661 6.40 -4.20 -1.04
C TRP A 661 5.69 -4.85 -2.22
N GLY A 662 6.14 -4.54 -3.43
CA GLY A 662 5.59 -5.09 -4.67
C GLY A 662 5.82 -6.59 -4.70
N MET A 663 6.99 -7.01 -5.18
CA MET A 663 7.34 -8.41 -5.32
C MET A 663 8.69 -8.70 -4.64
N ASP A 664 8.76 -9.79 -3.88
CA ASP A 664 9.93 -10.40 -3.23
C ASP A 664 11.17 -10.36 -4.14
N ASN A 665 11.00 -10.82 -5.37
CA ASN A 665 12.04 -10.81 -6.36
C ASN A 665 11.50 -11.08 -7.77
N ALA A 666 12.01 -10.38 -8.77
CA ALA A 666 11.73 -10.56 -10.21
C ALA A 666 12.20 -11.89 -10.83
N LEU A 667 12.52 -12.89 -9.99
CA LEU A 667 12.89 -14.27 -10.32
C LEU A 667 12.33 -15.28 -9.29
N LYS A 668 11.37 -14.86 -8.45
CA LYS A 668 10.77 -15.63 -7.33
C LYS A 668 11.77 -16.43 -6.48
N ARG A 669 12.87 -15.77 -6.12
CA ARG A 669 13.88 -16.29 -5.18
C ARG A 669 13.61 -15.68 -3.79
N HIS A 670 12.69 -16.28 -3.05
CA HIS A 670 12.21 -15.87 -1.72
C HIS A 670 12.76 -16.75 -0.57
N ASP A 671 13.90 -17.41 -0.75
CA ASP A 671 14.47 -18.20 0.34
C ASP A 671 14.73 -17.31 1.58
N ARG A 672 14.54 -17.88 2.78
CA ARG A 672 14.63 -17.09 4.02
C ARG A 672 15.96 -16.33 4.15
N ALA A 673 17.08 -16.93 3.73
CA ALA A 673 18.39 -16.28 3.82
C ALA A 673 18.50 -15.06 2.91
N ARG A 674 17.71 -15.00 1.83
CA ARG A 674 17.56 -13.83 0.96
C ARG A 674 16.59 -12.78 1.51
N LEU A 675 15.45 -13.19 2.08
CA LEU A 675 14.42 -12.27 2.58
C LEU A 675 14.76 -11.64 3.94
N GLU A 676 15.29 -12.42 4.89
CA GLU A 676 15.52 -11.99 6.27
C GLU A 676 16.35 -10.70 6.41
N PRO A 677 17.40 -10.45 5.60
CA PRO A 677 18.11 -9.18 5.62
C PRO A 677 17.24 -7.94 5.39
N TYR A 678 16.20 -8.03 4.54
CA TYR A 678 15.30 -6.89 4.25
C TYR A 678 14.32 -6.63 5.39
N PHE A 679 13.82 -7.68 6.05
CA PHE A 679 12.98 -7.57 7.26
C PHE A 679 13.77 -6.99 8.43
N ARG A 680 15.04 -7.39 8.58
CA ARG A 680 15.96 -6.77 9.53
C ARG A 680 16.20 -5.30 9.22
N LEU A 681 16.46 -4.93 7.96
CA LEU A 681 16.61 -3.52 7.58
C LEU A 681 15.38 -2.69 7.93
N HIS A 682 14.16 -3.19 7.68
CA HIS A 682 12.92 -2.53 8.11
C HIS A 682 12.84 -2.36 9.64
N LYS A 683 13.14 -3.41 10.40
CA LYS A 683 13.13 -3.38 11.87
C LYS A 683 14.14 -2.40 12.46
N ASP A 684 15.38 -2.44 11.94
CA ASP A 684 16.48 -1.57 12.34
C ASP A 684 16.22 -0.09 11.94
N ALA A 685 15.34 0.15 10.95
CA ALA A 685 14.83 1.48 10.58
C ALA A 685 13.52 1.89 11.31
N HIS A 686 13.12 1.15 12.35
CA HIS A 686 11.91 1.40 13.16
C HIS A 686 10.58 1.42 12.40
N LEU A 687 10.55 0.80 11.22
CA LEU A 687 9.34 0.50 10.47
C LEU A 687 8.58 -0.65 11.16
N ASN A 688 7.26 -0.67 10.99
CA ASN A 688 6.36 -1.61 11.67
C ASN A 688 5.20 -2.10 10.78
N ILE A 689 5.16 -1.71 9.50
CA ILE A 689 4.15 -2.16 8.55
C ILE A 689 4.73 -2.35 7.14
N ILE A 690 4.21 -3.32 6.43
CA ILE A 690 4.43 -3.60 5.02
C ILE A 690 3.05 -3.67 4.34
N ARG A 691 2.91 -3.16 3.13
CA ARG A 691 1.79 -3.52 2.26
C ARG A 691 2.26 -4.53 1.21
N ASN A 692 1.67 -5.72 1.25
CA ASN A 692 1.85 -6.76 0.24
C ASN A 692 1.01 -6.37 -0.99
N TRP A 693 1.57 -5.48 -1.81
CA TRP A 693 0.87 -4.85 -2.93
C TRP A 693 0.46 -5.91 -3.97
N MET A 694 -0.82 -5.87 -4.36
CA MET A 694 -1.49 -6.89 -5.18
C MET A 694 -1.31 -8.35 -4.72
N GLY A 695 -0.92 -8.63 -3.48
CA GLY A 695 -0.80 -10.00 -2.96
C GLY A 695 0.28 -10.85 -3.64
N ASN A 696 1.34 -10.23 -4.17
CA ASN A 696 2.41 -10.93 -4.92
C ASN A 696 3.30 -11.83 -4.05
N ASN A 697 3.27 -11.67 -2.72
CA ASN A 697 4.11 -12.41 -1.77
C ASN A 697 3.19 -13.32 -0.95
N THR A 698 3.30 -14.63 -1.15
CA THR A 698 2.43 -15.64 -0.51
C THR A 698 3.16 -16.97 -0.31
N GLU A 699 4.45 -16.88 -0.01
CA GLU A 699 5.33 -17.91 0.53
C GLU A 699 5.30 -17.88 2.07
N ASP A 700 5.59 -19.01 2.73
CA ASP A 700 5.55 -19.07 4.20
C ASP A 700 6.65 -18.18 4.80
N GLU A 701 7.84 -18.10 4.18
CA GLU A 701 8.97 -17.27 4.62
C GLU A 701 8.63 -15.78 4.79
N PHE A 702 7.78 -15.21 3.93
CA PHE A 702 7.43 -13.79 3.97
C PHE A 702 6.62 -13.46 5.23
N PHE A 703 5.55 -14.23 5.50
CA PHE A 703 4.71 -14.02 6.67
C PHE A 703 5.40 -14.48 7.96
N ASP A 704 6.21 -15.53 7.91
CA ASP A 704 7.04 -15.98 9.03
C ASP A 704 8.03 -14.89 9.47
N LEU A 705 8.68 -14.20 8.53
CA LEU A 705 9.56 -13.08 8.84
C LEU A 705 8.77 -11.84 9.29
N ALA A 706 7.60 -11.57 8.71
CA ALA A 706 6.75 -10.47 9.16
C ALA A 706 6.32 -10.65 10.63
N ASP A 707 5.88 -11.86 10.98
CA ASP A 707 5.53 -12.24 12.35
C ASP A 707 6.69 -12.05 13.33
N GLU A 708 7.88 -12.58 13.00
CA GLU A 708 9.06 -12.57 13.89
C GLU A 708 9.69 -11.17 14.06
N TYR A 709 9.65 -10.34 13.02
CA TYR A 709 10.21 -8.99 13.05
C TYR A 709 9.20 -7.94 13.54
N GLY A 710 7.94 -8.32 13.78
CA GLY A 710 6.89 -7.40 14.23
C GLY A 710 6.41 -6.46 13.12
N MET A 711 6.44 -6.90 11.86
CA MET A 711 5.91 -6.15 10.73
C MET A 711 4.43 -6.50 10.55
N MET A 712 3.55 -5.52 10.71
CA MET A 712 2.17 -5.66 10.28
C MET A 712 2.11 -5.78 8.75
N VAL A 713 1.14 -6.50 8.20
CA VAL A 713 0.93 -6.66 6.76
C VAL A 713 -0.47 -6.21 6.38
N LEU A 714 -0.55 -5.23 5.49
CA LEU A 714 -1.76 -4.95 4.71
C LEU A 714 -1.70 -5.85 3.48
N ASN A 715 -2.68 -6.75 3.30
CA ASN A 715 -2.61 -7.80 2.27
C ASN A 715 -3.65 -7.58 1.18
N ASP A 716 -3.21 -7.17 0.00
CA ASP A 716 -4.05 -7.07 -1.20
C ASP A 716 -4.34 -8.46 -1.82
N PHE A 717 -5.39 -8.55 -2.61
CA PHE A 717 -5.55 -9.61 -3.63
C PHE A 717 -5.13 -9.12 -5.02
N TRP A 718 -5.12 -10.03 -5.99
CA TRP A 718 -4.44 -9.90 -7.30
C TRP A 718 -5.23 -9.04 -8.32
N GLN A 719 -5.59 -7.81 -7.94
CA GLN A 719 -6.27 -6.83 -8.81
C GLN A 719 -5.65 -5.44 -8.67
N SER A 720 -5.63 -4.69 -9.77
CA SER A 720 -5.01 -3.36 -9.85
C SER A 720 -5.88 -2.29 -10.49
N THR A 721 -5.29 -1.12 -10.70
CA THR A 721 -5.91 0.20 -10.85
C THR A 721 -7.22 0.22 -11.64
N GLN A 722 -8.29 0.66 -10.97
CA GLN A 722 -9.61 0.81 -11.59
C GLN A 722 -9.62 1.90 -12.65
N ASN A 723 -10.37 1.67 -13.72
CA ASN A 723 -10.38 2.50 -14.93
C ASN A 723 -9.03 2.55 -15.66
N PHE A 724 -8.07 1.68 -15.28
CA PHE A 724 -6.83 1.52 -16.01
C PHE A 724 -6.58 0.07 -16.39
N GLN A 725 -6.58 -0.89 -15.47
CA GLN A 725 -6.30 -2.30 -15.80
C GLN A 725 -7.53 -3.13 -16.10
N VAL A 726 -7.38 -4.11 -16.99
CA VAL A 726 -8.45 -5.08 -17.31
C VAL A 726 -8.76 -5.98 -16.11
N GLU A 727 -10.03 -6.31 -15.92
CA GLU A 727 -10.49 -7.15 -14.80
C GLU A 727 -10.25 -8.65 -15.04
N PRO A 728 -10.00 -9.44 -13.98
CA PRO A 728 -10.06 -10.90 -14.04
C PRO A 728 -11.38 -11.41 -14.62
N GLN A 729 -11.32 -12.41 -15.50
CA GLN A 729 -12.53 -12.94 -16.18
C GLN A 729 -13.08 -14.24 -15.55
N ASP A 730 -12.36 -14.84 -14.59
CA ASP A 730 -12.73 -16.10 -13.91
C ASP A 730 -12.86 -15.87 -12.39
N PRO A 731 -13.99 -15.30 -11.92
CA PRO A 731 -14.18 -15.00 -10.49
C PRO A 731 -14.23 -16.25 -9.61
N ALA A 732 -14.70 -17.38 -10.14
CA ALA A 732 -14.75 -18.63 -9.40
C ALA A 732 -13.33 -19.15 -9.09
N LEU A 733 -12.43 -19.08 -10.07
CA LEU A 733 -11.02 -19.40 -9.88
C LEU A 733 -10.32 -18.44 -8.92
N PHE A 734 -10.59 -17.14 -9.05
CA PHE A 734 -10.02 -16.11 -8.18
C PHE A 734 -10.40 -16.36 -6.72
N LEU A 735 -11.69 -16.54 -6.44
CA LEU A 735 -12.20 -16.83 -5.09
C LEU A 735 -11.70 -18.19 -4.56
N ALA A 736 -11.52 -19.20 -5.42
CA ALA A 736 -10.93 -20.48 -5.01
C ALA A 736 -9.45 -20.37 -4.60
N ASN A 737 -8.66 -19.55 -5.32
CA ASN A 737 -7.28 -19.25 -4.93
C ASN A 737 -7.24 -18.41 -3.64
N ALA A 738 -8.15 -17.44 -3.49
CA ALA A 738 -8.27 -16.63 -2.27
C ALA A 738 -8.66 -17.48 -1.05
N GLU A 739 -9.56 -18.45 -1.19
CA GLU A 739 -9.98 -19.35 -0.11
C GLU A 739 -8.80 -20.20 0.40
N ASP A 740 -7.94 -20.70 -0.49
CA ASP A 740 -6.75 -21.46 -0.07
C ASP A 740 -5.69 -20.56 0.58
N THR A 741 -5.46 -19.36 0.02
CA THR A 741 -4.54 -18.35 0.56
C THR A 741 -4.95 -17.94 1.98
N VAL A 742 -6.22 -17.59 2.19
CA VAL A 742 -6.74 -17.19 3.51
C VAL A 742 -6.68 -18.37 4.50
N LYS A 743 -7.02 -19.59 4.09
CA LYS A 743 -6.90 -20.78 4.96
C LYS A 743 -5.48 -21.04 5.43
N ARG A 744 -4.49 -20.87 4.54
CA ARG A 744 -3.06 -21.04 4.85
C ARG A 744 -2.58 -19.95 5.81
N TYR A 745 -2.91 -18.68 5.55
CA TYR A 745 -2.20 -17.55 6.17
C TYR A 745 -2.95 -16.77 7.28
N ARG A 746 -4.25 -16.98 7.49
CA ARG A 746 -5.05 -16.27 8.53
C ARG A 746 -4.53 -16.35 9.98
N ASN A 747 -3.66 -17.31 10.31
CA ASN A 747 -3.12 -17.46 11.66
C ASN A 747 -1.87 -16.60 11.91
N HIS A 748 -1.29 -15.96 10.88
CA HIS A 748 -0.18 -15.01 11.05
C HIS A 748 -0.65 -13.72 11.75
N PRO A 749 -0.14 -13.38 12.95
CA PRO A 749 -0.48 -12.12 13.62
C PRO A 749 -0.05 -10.88 12.83
N SER A 750 0.96 -10.98 11.96
CA SER A 750 1.40 -9.89 11.09
C SER A 750 0.28 -9.34 10.21
N ILE A 751 -0.53 -10.17 9.56
CA ILE A 751 -1.63 -9.68 8.70
C ILE A 751 -2.61 -8.87 9.56
N VAL A 752 -2.90 -7.62 9.20
CA VAL A 752 -3.84 -6.75 9.94
C VAL A 752 -5.00 -6.20 9.10
N VAL A 753 -4.90 -6.16 7.77
CA VAL A 753 -6.01 -5.77 6.87
C VAL A 753 -5.99 -6.64 5.63
N TRP A 754 -7.17 -6.99 5.12
CA TRP A 754 -7.34 -7.59 3.80
C TRP A 754 -7.90 -6.54 2.83
N PHE A 755 -7.22 -6.32 1.71
CA PHE A 755 -7.64 -5.38 0.66
C PHE A 755 -8.12 -6.14 -0.59
N GLY A 756 -9.28 -5.79 -1.11
CA GLY A 756 -9.81 -6.39 -2.34
C GLY A 756 -8.97 -6.08 -3.58
N ARG A 757 -8.49 -4.84 -3.70
CA ARG A 757 -7.85 -4.32 -4.92
C ARG A 757 -6.87 -3.16 -4.65
N ASN A 758 -5.83 -3.07 -5.47
CA ASN A 758 -5.01 -1.88 -5.63
C ASN A 758 -5.74 -0.80 -6.46
N GLU A 759 -5.85 0.42 -5.91
CA GLU A 759 -6.42 1.60 -6.57
C GLU A 759 -7.84 1.43 -7.16
N GLY A 760 -8.76 0.91 -6.35
CA GLY A 760 -10.19 0.85 -6.66
C GLY A 760 -10.90 -0.20 -5.82
N VAL A 761 -12.14 -0.54 -6.19
CA VAL A 761 -12.90 -1.66 -5.58
C VAL A 761 -13.03 -2.78 -6.63
N PRO A 762 -12.92 -4.08 -6.28
CA PRO A 762 -13.26 -5.17 -7.21
C PRO A 762 -14.72 -5.04 -7.67
N TYR A 763 -15.05 -5.51 -8.87
CA TYR A 763 -16.46 -5.56 -9.27
C TYR A 763 -17.30 -6.44 -8.31
N PRO A 764 -18.62 -6.20 -8.16
CA PRO A 764 -19.42 -6.70 -7.03
C PRO A 764 -19.29 -8.19 -6.73
N LEU A 765 -19.32 -9.05 -7.77
CA LEU A 765 -19.20 -10.50 -7.62
C LEU A 765 -17.87 -10.95 -6.98
N LEU A 766 -16.77 -10.21 -7.19
CA LEU A 766 -15.51 -10.44 -6.48
C LEU A 766 -15.49 -9.77 -5.11
N ASN A 767 -15.95 -8.52 -4.99
CA ASN A 767 -15.90 -7.78 -3.74
C ASN A 767 -16.77 -8.42 -2.64
N GLU A 768 -18.02 -8.74 -2.96
CA GLU A 768 -18.94 -9.46 -2.07
C GLU A 768 -18.48 -10.91 -1.83
N GLY A 769 -17.94 -11.57 -2.86
CA GLY A 769 -17.39 -12.91 -2.75
C GLY A 769 -16.19 -12.99 -1.81
N LEU A 770 -15.31 -11.99 -1.83
CA LEU A 770 -14.17 -11.85 -0.90
C LEU A 770 -14.65 -11.53 0.52
N ASP A 771 -15.62 -10.63 0.68
CA ASP A 771 -16.19 -10.28 1.99
C ASP A 771 -16.87 -11.50 2.66
N ASP A 772 -17.72 -12.24 1.94
CA ASP A 772 -18.31 -13.51 2.42
C ASP A 772 -17.25 -14.56 2.77
N LEU A 773 -16.22 -14.69 1.94
CA LEU A 773 -15.11 -15.64 2.13
C LEU A 773 -14.27 -15.28 3.36
N LEU A 774 -13.89 -14.01 3.53
CA LEU A 774 -13.09 -13.53 4.64
C LEU A 774 -13.88 -13.54 5.95
N PHE A 775 -15.14 -13.10 5.94
CA PHE A 775 -15.99 -13.22 7.13
C PHE A 775 -16.18 -14.67 7.57
N ARG A 776 -16.29 -15.62 6.62
CA ARG A 776 -16.42 -17.06 6.89
C ARG A 776 -15.13 -17.72 7.39
N LEU A 777 -13.98 -17.37 6.81
CA LEU A 777 -12.70 -18.08 7.01
C LEU A 777 -11.75 -17.41 8.01
N ASP A 778 -11.85 -16.10 8.19
CA ASP A 778 -11.09 -15.31 9.16
C ASP A 778 -12.08 -14.59 10.10
N GLY A 779 -12.62 -13.45 9.66
CA GLY A 779 -13.54 -12.60 10.42
C GLY A 779 -12.91 -11.79 11.56
N THR A 780 -11.63 -12.00 11.88
CA THR A 780 -10.94 -11.29 12.98
C THR A 780 -10.24 -10.00 12.53
N ARG A 781 -10.33 -9.66 11.24
CA ARG A 781 -9.66 -8.53 10.59
C ARG A 781 -10.65 -7.76 9.70
N TRP A 782 -10.39 -6.47 9.48
CA TRP A 782 -11.16 -5.68 8.53
C TRP A 782 -10.83 -6.10 7.09
N PHE A 783 -11.88 -6.30 6.29
CA PHE A 783 -11.81 -6.33 4.84
C PHE A 783 -12.37 -5.03 4.30
N THR A 784 -11.67 -4.42 3.35
CA THR A 784 -12.22 -3.34 2.52
C THR A 784 -11.83 -3.56 1.06
N GLY A 785 -12.70 -3.14 0.15
CA GLY A 785 -12.49 -3.30 -1.28
C GLY A 785 -11.26 -2.55 -1.79
N SER A 786 -10.87 -1.42 -1.18
CA SER A 786 -9.93 -0.46 -1.75
C SER A 786 -8.73 -0.13 -0.86
N SER A 787 -7.54 -0.34 -1.40
CA SER A 787 -6.28 0.18 -0.85
C SER A 787 -5.90 1.54 -1.46
N ASN A 788 -6.82 2.50 -1.51
CA ASN A 788 -6.53 3.84 -2.06
C ASN A 788 -7.31 4.97 -1.36
N THR A 789 -8.64 5.08 -1.56
CA THR A 789 -9.43 6.24 -1.09
C THR A 789 -10.51 5.94 -0.05
N VAL A 790 -10.84 4.66 0.19
CA VAL A 790 -11.88 4.28 1.17
C VAL A 790 -11.24 4.28 2.57
N ASN A 791 -11.62 5.25 3.41
CA ASN A 791 -10.96 5.53 4.70
C ASN A 791 -9.43 5.78 4.61
N LEU A 792 -8.94 6.24 3.46
CA LEU A 792 -7.50 6.38 3.15
C LEU A 792 -7.21 7.69 2.38
N GLN A 793 -5.96 8.17 2.41
CA GLN A 793 -5.57 9.49 1.87
C GLN A 793 -5.53 9.56 0.33
N GLY A 794 -5.66 8.45 -0.37
CA GLY A 794 -5.37 8.36 -1.79
C GLY A 794 -3.90 7.99 -2.09
N SER A 795 -3.66 7.71 -3.38
CA SER A 795 -2.35 7.38 -3.94
C SER A 795 -1.46 8.60 -4.22
N GLY A 796 -0.16 8.47 -3.93
CA GLY A 796 0.87 9.42 -4.32
C GLY A 796 1.02 10.65 -3.40
N PRO A 797 1.74 11.70 -3.84
CA PRO A 797 2.45 11.81 -5.11
C PRO A 797 3.62 10.81 -5.22
N TYR A 798 4.10 10.61 -6.45
CA TYR A 798 5.23 9.70 -6.74
C TYR A 798 6.52 10.39 -7.21
N ASN A 799 6.47 11.71 -7.43
CA ASN A 799 7.57 12.54 -7.91
C ASN A 799 8.11 13.46 -6.82
N TYR A 800 9.24 14.13 -7.06
CA TYR A 800 9.86 14.99 -6.04
C TYR A 800 8.99 16.20 -5.67
N ARG A 801 8.88 16.43 -4.36
CA ARG A 801 8.20 17.54 -3.69
C ARG A 801 9.16 18.19 -2.71
N GLN A 802 8.98 19.48 -2.42
CA GLN A 802 9.82 20.14 -1.43
C GLN A 802 9.52 19.59 -0.01
N PRO A 803 10.55 19.45 0.85
CA PRO A 803 10.42 18.91 2.20
C PRO A 803 9.26 19.49 3.01
N GLU A 804 9.05 20.81 2.93
CA GLU A 804 7.99 21.54 3.64
C GLU A 804 6.58 21.02 3.33
N ALA A 805 6.33 20.51 2.12
CA ALA A 805 5.00 20.02 1.70
C ALA A 805 4.53 18.79 2.50
N TYR A 806 5.47 18.00 3.03
CA TYR A 806 5.19 16.85 3.89
C TYR A 806 4.76 17.22 5.31
N PHE A 807 4.81 18.52 5.65
CA PHE A 807 4.29 19.07 6.92
C PHE A 807 2.97 19.87 6.70
N THR A 808 2.60 20.18 5.46
CA THR A 808 1.37 20.91 5.12
C THR A 808 0.32 20.01 4.46
N ASP A 809 0.24 20.01 3.14
CA ASP A 809 -0.89 19.48 2.38
C ASP A 809 -0.75 17.97 2.09
N LEU A 810 0.48 17.46 2.12
CA LEU A 810 0.75 16.02 2.04
C LEU A 810 0.72 15.35 3.43
N ALA A 811 0.66 16.14 4.51
CA ALA A 811 0.70 15.71 5.91
C ALA A 811 -0.67 15.30 6.45
N THR A 812 -1.43 14.50 5.70
CA THR A 812 -2.78 14.07 6.08
C THR A 812 -2.94 12.55 6.03
N GLY A 813 -3.64 12.00 7.04
CA GLY A 813 -4.31 10.72 6.98
C GLY A 813 -3.48 9.45 7.20
N PHE A 814 -4.00 8.39 6.57
CA PHE A 814 -3.34 7.10 6.40
C PHE A 814 -3.08 6.94 4.91
N SER A 815 -1.82 7.11 4.50
CA SER A 815 -1.41 6.87 3.11
C SER A 815 -0.78 5.49 3.00
N VAL A 816 -1.26 4.72 2.02
CA VAL A 816 -0.73 3.41 1.65
C VAL A 816 0.35 3.48 0.58
N GLU A 817 0.46 4.62 -0.12
CA GLU A 817 1.45 4.90 -1.16
C GLU A 817 1.82 6.39 -1.21
N THR A 818 3.07 6.74 -0.92
CA THR A 818 3.68 8.04 -1.24
C THR A 818 5.12 7.82 -1.66
N GLY A 819 5.55 8.33 -2.82
CA GLY A 819 6.86 8.05 -3.39
C GLY A 819 7.64 9.29 -3.81
N THR A 820 8.95 9.14 -3.90
CA THR A 820 9.85 10.15 -4.49
C THR A 820 11.05 9.45 -5.14
N PRO A 821 11.70 10.00 -6.18
CA PRO A 821 12.88 9.39 -6.78
C PRO A 821 14.00 9.16 -5.76
N SER A 822 14.63 7.98 -5.79
CA SER A 822 15.62 7.56 -4.79
C SER A 822 16.81 6.84 -5.44
N LEU A 823 17.70 7.63 -6.05
CA LEU A 823 18.87 7.10 -6.74
C LEU A 823 19.69 6.20 -5.81
N ALA A 824 20.03 5.00 -6.29
CA ALA A 824 20.87 4.06 -5.57
C ALA A 824 22.30 4.60 -5.38
N THR A 825 23.12 3.88 -4.59
CA THR A 825 24.51 4.29 -4.37
C THR A 825 25.33 4.14 -5.65
N ARG A 826 26.43 4.90 -5.79
CA ARG A 826 27.35 4.74 -6.92
C ARG A 826 27.94 3.33 -6.99
N GLU A 827 28.06 2.65 -5.85
CA GLU A 827 28.58 1.30 -5.74
C GLU A 827 27.55 0.24 -6.18
N ALA A 828 26.27 0.42 -5.83
CA ALA A 828 25.16 -0.42 -6.29
C ALA A 828 24.98 -0.28 -7.81
N ILE A 829 24.86 0.95 -8.31
CA ILE A 829 24.72 1.23 -9.75
C ILE A 829 25.92 0.67 -10.55
N ALA A 830 27.13 0.68 -9.98
CA ALA A 830 28.30 0.06 -10.64
C ALA A 830 28.26 -1.47 -10.70
N ALA A 831 27.44 -2.13 -9.87
CA ALA A 831 27.26 -3.58 -9.90
C ALA A 831 26.27 -4.05 -10.98
N TYR A 832 25.35 -3.19 -11.43
CA TYR A 832 24.34 -3.55 -12.44
C TYR A 832 24.34 -2.69 -13.72
N VAL A 833 24.97 -1.51 -13.77
CA VAL A 833 25.03 -0.66 -14.97
C VAL A 833 26.45 -0.68 -15.57
N PRO A 834 26.62 -1.01 -16.87
CA PRO A 834 27.91 -0.94 -17.58
C PRO A 834 28.59 0.43 -17.45
N LYS A 835 29.92 0.46 -17.39
CA LYS A 835 30.65 1.70 -17.09
C LYS A 835 30.39 2.84 -18.07
N ALA A 836 30.17 2.52 -19.35
CA ALA A 836 29.85 3.48 -20.41
C ALA A 836 28.43 4.08 -20.30
N ASP A 837 27.53 3.42 -19.57
CA ASP A 837 26.13 3.81 -19.39
C ASP A 837 25.85 4.57 -18.09
N GLN A 838 26.79 4.56 -17.14
CA GLN A 838 26.68 5.30 -15.88
C GLN A 838 26.73 6.84 -16.07
N TRP A 839 27.37 7.35 -17.13
CA TRP A 839 27.45 8.79 -17.38
C TRP A 839 27.73 9.17 -18.85
N PRO A 840 27.04 10.17 -19.43
CA PRO A 840 25.79 10.78 -18.95
C PRO A 840 24.67 9.74 -18.89
N LEU A 841 23.59 10.07 -18.16
CA LEU A 841 22.38 9.25 -18.02
C LEU A 841 21.96 8.65 -19.38
N SER A 842 21.69 7.36 -19.42
CA SER A 842 21.36 6.61 -20.65
C SER A 842 20.07 5.80 -20.49
N ASP A 843 19.60 5.22 -21.60
CA ASP A 843 18.48 4.28 -21.58
C ASP A 843 18.68 3.11 -20.63
N THR A 844 19.92 2.75 -20.27
CA THR A 844 20.16 1.69 -19.28
C THR A 844 19.75 2.13 -17.87
N LEU A 845 20.00 3.40 -17.50
CA LEU A 845 19.51 3.93 -16.22
C LEU A 845 17.99 4.17 -16.25
N ALA A 846 17.43 4.57 -17.40
CA ALA A 846 15.98 4.65 -17.57
C ALA A 846 15.33 3.26 -17.46
N TYR A 847 15.89 2.22 -18.10
CA TYR A 847 15.39 0.83 -17.98
C TYR A 847 15.35 0.40 -16.51
N HIS A 848 16.35 0.78 -15.71
CA HIS A 848 16.37 0.62 -14.25
C HIS A 848 15.69 1.79 -13.50
N ASP A 849 14.49 2.15 -13.95
CA ASP A 849 13.52 3.07 -13.34
C ASP A 849 13.92 4.56 -13.17
N TRP A 850 14.99 5.06 -13.81
CA TRP A 850 15.33 6.50 -13.78
C TRP A 850 14.66 7.30 -14.91
N HIS A 851 13.34 7.50 -14.80
CA HIS A 851 12.50 8.07 -15.86
C HIS A 851 12.27 9.58 -15.81
N PHE A 852 11.90 10.16 -16.95
CA PHE A 852 11.56 11.59 -17.08
C PHE A 852 10.06 11.82 -17.38
N SER A 853 9.20 10.83 -17.18
CA SER A 853 7.76 10.88 -17.50
C SER A 853 7.01 9.76 -16.77
N GLY A 854 5.68 9.88 -16.68
CA GLY A 854 4.83 8.90 -16.00
C GLY A 854 4.90 9.03 -14.47
N ASN A 855 4.48 7.98 -13.77
CA ASN A 855 4.77 7.85 -12.34
C ASN A 855 6.28 7.80 -12.11
N GLY A 856 6.75 8.42 -11.03
CA GLY A 856 8.17 8.42 -10.68
C GLY A 856 9.01 9.41 -11.49
N ASP A 857 8.38 10.35 -12.21
CA ASP A 857 9.09 11.34 -13.03
C ASP A 857 10.19 12.07 -12.23
N THR A 858 11.39 12.06 -12.79
CA THR A 858 12.56 12.73 -12.17
C THR A 858 12.71 14.18 -12.62
N LYS A 859 11.78 14.77 -13.40
CA LYS A 859 11.95 16.15 -13.90
C LYS A 859 11.95 17.16 -12.76
N THR A 860 11.04 17.03 -11.78
CA THR A 860 11.01 17.91 -10.61
C THR A 860 12.24 17.72 -9.72
N PHE A 861 12.71 16.48 -9.58
CA PHE A 861 13.94 16.15 -8.85
C PHE A 861 15.17 16.81 -9.51
N MET A 862 15.34 16.61 -10.82
CA MET A 862 16.46 17.18 -11.58
C MET A 862 16.42 18.71 -11.62
N ALA A 863 15.23 19.31 -11.68
CA ALA A 863 15.06 20.77 -11.59
C ALA A 863 15.54 21.30 -10.23
N SER A 864 15.06 20.71 -9.12
CA SER A 864 15.49 21.12 -7.77
C SER A 864 16.98 20.87 -7.54
N LEU A 865 17.53 19.72 -7.97
CA LEU A 865 18.96 19.41 -7.93
C LEU A 865 19.80 20.49 -8.65
N ASN A 866 19.37 20.92 -9.83
CA ASN A 866 20.06 21.94 -10.62
C ASN A 866 19.98 23.34 -9.98
N THR A 867 18.86 23.70 -9.36
CA THR A 867 18.72 24.95 -8.59
C THR A 867 19.63 24.92 -7.37
N ARG A 868 19.46 23.91 -6.52
CA ARG A 868 20.12 23.77 -5.21
C ARG A 868 21.62 23.55 -5.32
N PHE A 869 22.08 22.68 -6.22
CA PHE A 869 23.48 22.20 -6.25
C PHE A 869 24.20 22.43 -7.58
N GLY A 870 23.50 22.95 -8.60
CA GLY A 870 24.02 23.11 -9.94
C GLY A 870 24.11 21.79 -10.73
N PRO A 871 24.13 21.86 -12.08
CA PRO A 871 24.24 20.69 -12.93
C PRO A 871 25.36 19.75 -12.51
N ALA A 872 25.08 18.45 -12.53
CA ALA A 872 26.08 17.45 -12.22
C ALA A 872 27.12 17.33 -13.36
N THR A 873 28.39 17.23 -12.98
CA THR A 873 29.52 17.20 -13.94
C THR A 873 30.03 15.78 -14.22
N SER A 874 29.76 14.85 -13.30
CA SER A 874 30.12 13.44 -13.37
C SER A 874 29.08 12.62 -12.61
N PHE A 875 29.04 11.31 -12.80
CA PHE A 875 28.13 10.45 -12.02
C PHE A 875 28.42 10.47 -10.51
N ALA A 876 29.67 10.64 -10.08
CA ALA A 876 30.01 10.80 -8.66
C ALA A 876 29.49 12.14 -8.08
N ASP A 877 29.51 13.21 -8.89
CA ASP A 877 28.93 14.50 -8.53
C ASP A 877 27.39 14.46 -8.55
N PHE A 878 26.80 13.70 -9.48
CA PHE A 878 25.36 13.45 -9.52
C PHE A 878 24.89 12.69 -8.29
N GLU A 879 25.56 11.57 -7.97
CA GLU A 879 25.19 10.72 -6.85
C GLU A 879 25.33 11.46 -5.50
N ARG A 880 26.41 12.20 -5.24
CA ARG A 880 26.50 12.98 -3.98
C ARG A 880 25.35 13.98 -3.83
N LYS A 881 24.88 14.58 -4.92
CA LYS A 881 23.78 15.56 -4.94
C LYS A 881 22.43 14.86 -4.73
N ALA A 882 22.21 13.74 -5.41
CA ALA A 882 21.03 12.91 -5.23
C ALA A 882 20.94 12.35 -3.80
N GLN A 883 22.06 11.91 -3.19
CA GLN A 883 22.03 11.40 -1.81
C GLN A 883 21.67 12.48 -0.77
N MET A 884 21.98 13.77 -0.99
CA MET A 884 21.50 14.85 -0.13
C MET A 884 19.97 14.98 -0.19
N MET A 885 19.39 14.92 -1.39
CA MET A 885 17.94 14.97 -1.59
C MET A 885 17.23 13.71 -1.08
N ASN A 886 17.86 12.53 -1.26
CA ASN A 886 17.38 11.28 -0.68
C ASN A 886 17.28 11.37 0.84
N LEU A 887 18.32 11.87 1.53
CA LEU A 887 18.31 11.99 3.00
C LEU A 887 17.19 12.93 3.46
N GLU A 888 17.14 14.13 2.88
CA GLU A 888 16.23 15.20 3.32
C GLU A 888 14.77 14.90 3.01
N GLY A 889 14.45 14.48 1.77
CA GLY A 889 13.08 14.21 1.35
C GLY A 889 12.45 13.04 2.09
N HIS A 890 13.19 11.94 2.28
CA HIS A 890 12.66 10.78 2.99
C HIS A 890 12.58 11.01 4.51
N LYS A 891 13.49 11.81 5.09
CA LYS A 891 13.38 12.25 6.48
C LYS A 891 12.14 13.14 6.68
N ALA A 892 11.93 14.12 5.80
CA ALA A 892 10.77 15.02 5.84
C ALA A 892 9.42 14.30 5.69
N MET A 893 9.33 13.26 4.86
CA MET A 893 8.11 12.43 4.74
C MET A 893 7.68 11.82 6.09
N PHE A 894 8.62 11.35 6.91
CA PHE A 894 8.31 10.71 8.19
C PHE A 894 8.25 11.70 9.35
N GLU A 895 9.11 12.73 9.39
CA GLU A 895 9.02 13.81 10.38
C GLU A 895 7.69 14.59 10.23
N GLY A 896 7.25 14.86 8.99
CA GLY A 896 5.99 15.57 8.73
C GLY A 896 4.73 14.76 9.02
N PHE A 897 4.81 13.44 8.84
CA PHE A 897 3.84 12.47 9.35
C PHE A 897 3.75 12.51 10.89
N LEU A 898 4.88 12.24 11.57
CA LEU A 898 4.91 12.06 13.02
C LEU A 898 4.67 13.36 13.79
N GLY A 899 5.09 14.51 13.24
CA GLY A 899 4.82 15.84 13.80
C GLY A 899 3.34 16.26 13.76
N HIS A 900 2.45 15.44 13.21
CA HIS A 900 1.00 15.63 13.20
C HIS A 900 0.25 14.31 13.51
N LEU A 901 0.86 13.46 14.33
CA LEU A 901 0.32 12.17 14.74
C LEU A 901 -0.98 12.38 15.56
N TRP A 902 -2.01 11.60 15.26
CA TRP A 902 -3.37 11.66 15.86
C TRP A 902 -4.16 12.96 15.70
N THR A 903 -3.57 14.03 15.16
CA THR A 903 -4.25 15.30 14.83
C THR A 903 -4.57 15.41 13.35
N LYS A 904 -3.69 14.87 12.49
CA LYS A 904 -3.92 14.77 11.04
C LYS A 904 -3.62 13.38 10.49
N ASN A 905 -2.62 12.68 11.03
CA ASN A 905 -2.12 11.44 10.47
C ASN A 905 -2.16 10.26 11.44
N SER A 906 -2.16 9.07 10.85
CA SER A 906 -2.14 7.78 11.55
C SER A 906 -1.21 6.76 10.86
N GLY A 907 -0.92 6.92 9.57
CA GLY A 907 -0.01 6.04 8.84
C GLY A 907 0.62 6.66 7.60
N ARG A 908 1.88 6.32 7.35
CA ARG A 908 2.62 6.65 6.13
C ARG A 908 3.36 5.43 5.62
N LEU A 909 2.93 4.94 4.46
CA LEU A 909 3.62 3.90 3.70
C LEU A 909 4.24 4.51 2.45
N LEU A 910 5.53 4.26 2.26
CA LEU A 910 6.22 4.62 1.03
C LEU A 910 5.75 3.76 -0.15
N TRP A 911 5.63 4.39 -1.31
CA TRP A 911 5.88 3.74 -2.59
C TRP A 911 7.37 3.97 -2.87
N MET A 912 8.28 3.05 -2.55
CA MET A 912 8.16 1.68 -2.03
C MET A 912 9.33 1.44 -1.06
N THR A 913 9.21 0.55 -0.07
CA THR A 913 10.39 0.21 0.77
C THR A 913 11.27 -0.85 0.14
N HIS A 914 10.72 -1.74 -0.67
CA HIS A 914 11.42 -2.91 -1.20
C HIS A 914 11.45 -2.95 -2.75
N PRO A 915 12.64 -3.03 -3.38
CA PRO A 915 12.77 -3.21 -4.82
C PRO A 915 12.84 -4.70 -5.20
N SER A 916 11.92 -5.11 -6.09
CA SER A 916 11.86 -6.47 -6.65
C SER A 916 13.08 -6.86 -7.52
N TRP A 917 13.77 -5.85 -8.04
CA TRP A 917 14.87 -5.97 -9.00
C TRP A 917 15.86 -4.79 -8.84
N THR A 918 16.81 -4.60 -9.75
CA THR A 918 17.73 -3.45 -9.71
C THR A 918 17.05 -2.18 -10.20
N SER A 919 16.68 -1.29 -9.27
CA SER A 919 15.91 -0.06 -9.50
C SER A 919 16.67 1.21 -9.10
N ASN A 920 16.18 2.38 -9.49
CA ASN A 920 16.64 3.70 -9.05
C ASN A 920 15.50 4.64 -8.59
N ALA A 921 14.26 4.15 -8.51
CA ALA A 921 13.12 4.90 -8.02
C ALA A 921 12.65 4.32 -6.69
N TRP A 922 12.06 5.18 -5.85
CA TRP A 922 11.17 4.83 -4.73
C TRP A 922 11.72 4.04 -3.54
N GLN A 923 12.60 3.07 -3.76
CA GLN A 923 13.26 2.19 -2.79
C GLN A 923 14.04 2.95 -1.71
N ILE A 924 14.29 2.32 -0.56
CA ILE A 924 15.11 2.90 0.53
C ILE A 924 16.50 2.25 0.63
N TYR A 925 16.61 1.01 0.16
CA TYR A 925 17.84 0.24 -0.03
C TYR A 925 17.79 -0.42 -1.41
N SER A 926 18.93 -0.88 -1.93
CA SER A 926 19.02 -1.56 -3.23
C SER A 926 18.79 -3.08 -3.11
N SER A 927 18.47 -3.76 -4.22
CA SER A 927 18.21 -5.21 -4.27
C SER A 927 19.43 -6.12 -4.01
N ASP A 928 20.60 -5.52 -3.76
CA ASP A 928 21.81 -6.17 -3.25
C ASP A 928 22.10 -5.88 -1.76
N TYR A 929 21.11 -5.32 -1.03
CA TYR A 929 21.17 -4.90 0.37
C TYR A 929 21.97 -3.62 0.68
N ASP A 930 22.46 -2.87 -0.31
CA ASP A 930 23.18 -1.61 -0.04
C ASP A 930 22.21 -0.47 0.37
N THR A 931 22.52 0.20 1.47
CA THR A 931 21.69 1.26 2.05
C THR A 931 22.14 2.64 1.57
N HIS A 932 21.28 3.31 0.81
CA HIS A 932 21.47 4.71 0.42
C HIS A 932 20.85 5.67 1.43
N ALA A 933 21.02 6.98 1.23
CA ALA A 933 20.69 7.98 2.25
C ALA A 933 19.19 8.02 2.60
N ALA A 934 18.31 7.55 1.70
CA ALA A 934 16.88 7.38 1.95
C ALA A 934 16.61 6.52 3.19
N TYR A 935 17.27 5.36 3.31
CA TYR A 935 17.19 4.48 4.49
C TYR A 935 17.49 5.23 5.79
N TYR A 936 18.58 5.98 5.83
CA TYR A 936 19.05 6.67 7.03
C TYR A 936 18.19 7.89 7.37
N GLY A 937 17.59 8.56 6.38
CA GLY A 937 16.61 9.62 6.61
C GLY A 937 15.37 9.09 7.33
N ILE A 938 14.87 7.93 6.91
CA ILE A 938 13.67 7.30 7.48
C ILE A 938 13.97 6.71 8.86
N ALA A 939 15.07 5.96 8.99
CA ALA A 939 15.52 5.38 10.25
C ALA A 939 15.70 6.46 11.31
N LYS A 940 16.27 7.61 10.92
CA LYS A 940 16.41 8.80 11.79
C LYS A 940 15.05 9.37 12.20
N ALA A 941 14.19 9.69 11.23
CA ALA A 941 12.86 10.25 11.49
C ALA A 941 11.95 9.32 12.31
N SER A 942 12.18 8.01 12.25
CA SER A 942 11.37 6.97 12.89
C SER A 942 11.90 6.50 14.25
N GLU A 943 12.94 7.14 14.79
CA GLU A 943 13.46 6.85 16.13
C GLU A 943 12.32 6.82 17.18
N PRO A 944 12.24 5.83 18.10
CA PRO A 944 11.09 5.67 18.98
C PRO A 944 10.83 6.88 19.89
N VAL A 945 11.89 7.59 20.29
CA VAL A 945 11.85 8.89 20.96
C VAL A 945 12.81 9.83 20.22
N HIS A 946 12.26 10.79 19.47
CA HIS A 946 12.98 11.55 18.45
C HIS A 946 12.86 13.07 18.65
N VAL A 947 13.89 13.83 18.26
CA VAL A 947 13.84 15.30 18.17
C VAL A 947 13.90 15.74 16.71
N GLN A 948 12.95 16.57 16.30
CA GLN A 948 12.83 17.08 14.93
C GLN A 948 12.49 18.57 14.88
N LEU A 949 12.43 19.09 13.65
CA LEU A 949 12.07 20.46 13.29
C LEU A 949 10.86 20.44 12.35
N ASN A 950 9.74 21.04 12.75
CA ASN A 950 8.58 21.24 11.89
C ASN A 950 8.91 22.35 10.87
N LEU A 951 9.10 22.00 9.60
CA LEU A 951 9.74 22.90 8.63
C LEU A 951 9.00 24.22 8.30
N PRO A 952 7.65 24.30 8.29
CA PRO A 952 6.94 25.53 7.95
C PRO A 952 6.99 26.62 9.03
N GLY A 953 6.87 26.27 10.32
CA GLY A 953 6.90 27.22 11.45
C GLY A 953 8.20 27.22 12.24
N ASN A 954 9.10 26.27 11.96
CA ASN A 954 10.38 26.05 12.66
C ASN A 954 10.24 25.62 14.13
N GLU A 955 9.10 25.05 14.53
CA GLU A 955 8.87 24.45 15.85
C GLU A 955 9.80 23.25 16.08
N VAL A 956 10.38 23.17 17.27
CA VAL A 956 11.05 21.93 17.70
C VAL A 956 9.97 20.99 18.23
N VAL A 957 9.91 19.77 17.73
CA VAL A 957 8.93 18.77 18.17
C VAL A 957 9.67 17.55 18.70
N ILE A 958 9.24 17.06 19.86
CA ILE A 958 9.68 15.77 20.39
C ILE A 958 8.60 14.75 20.11
N ILE A 959 8.96 13.66 19.43
CA ILE A 959 8.07 12.54 19.14
C ILE A 959 8.38 11.42 20.13
N ASN A 960 7.37 10.83 20.74
CA ASN A 960 7.49 9.59 21.50
C ASN A 960 6.43 8.60 21.00
N THR A 961 6.85 7.59 20.24
CA THR A 961 5.95 6.53 19.72
C THR A 961 5.96 5.26 20.57
N THR A 962 6.64 5.29 21.72
CA THR A 962 6.61 4.18 22.68
C THR A 962 5.32 4.22 23.51
N ARG A 963 5.02 3.13 24.22
CA ARG A 963 3.84 3.03 25.10
C ARG A 963 4.02 3.74 26.45
N ASP A 964 5.22 4.20 26.77
CA ASP A 964 5.57 4.76 28.07
C ASP A 964 5.92 6.25 27.94
N THR A 965 5.56 7.05 28.95
CA THR A 965 5.99 8.45 29.01
C THR A 965 7.51 8.51 29.23
N ALA A 966 8.19 9.41 28.53
CA ALA A 966 9.62 9.67 28.67
C ALA A 966 9.85 10.98 29.45
N PRO A 967 10.02 10.94 30.78
CA PRO A 967 10.19 12.13 31.61
C PRO A 967 11.63 12.65 31.67
N GLY A 968 11.79 13.93 31.99
CA GLY A 968 13.06 14.57 32.29
C GLY A 968 13.99 14.71 31.09
N LEU A 969 13.44 14.76 29.88
CA LEU A 969 14.20 14.93 28.65
C LEU A 969 14.82 16.33 28.57
N VAL A 970 16.01 16.40 27.98
CA VAL A 970 16.73 17.65 27.69
C VAL A 970 16.99 17.72 26.20
N ALA A 971 16.30 18.65 25.52
CA ALA A 971 16.51 18.94 24.11
C ALA A 971 17.43 20.15 23.98
N THR A 972 18.51 20.05 23.21
CA THR A 972 19.38 21.18 22.86
C THR A 972 19.37 21.35 21.35
N SER A 973 19.02 22.55 20.90
CA SER A 973 19.03 22.95 19.48
C SER A 973 20.04 24.07 19.26
N ARG A 974 20.84 23.98 18.20
CA ARG A 974 21.79 25.03 17.77
C ARG A 974 21.60 25.36 16.30
N ILE A 975 21.78 26.62 15.94
CA ILE A 975 21.91 27.09 14.55
C ILE A 975 23.36 27.52 14.34
N LEU A 976 24.01 26.98 13.32
CA LEU A 976 25.41 27.20 12.99
C LEU A 976 25.55 27.78 11.58
N GLY A 977 26.57 28.61 11.36
CA GLY A 977 27.02 28.96 10.02
C GLY A 977 27.71 27.79 9.31
N LEU A 978 27.89 27.89 7.99
CA LEU A 978 28.63 26.88 7.20
C LEU A 978 30.13 26.81 7.57
N ASP A 979 30.65 27.81 8.28
CA ASP A 979 31.98 27.83 8.89
C ASP A 979 32.05 27.05 10.22
N GLY A 980 30.92 26.63 10.78
CA GLY A 980 30.79 25.98 12.07
C GLY A 980 30.57 26.93 13.26
N LYS A 981 30.47 28.25 13.02
CA LYS A 981 30.25 29.23 14.08
C LYS A 981 28.82 29.13 14.62
N GLU A 982 28.67 29.07 15.94
CA GLU A 982 27.35 29.14 16.58
C GLU A 982 26.71 30.52 16.40
N LEU A 983 25.49 30.53 15.85
CA LEU A 983 24.67 31.73 15.62
C LEU A 983 23.53 31.82 16.65
N PHE A 984 23.05 30.67 17.14
CA PHE A 984 22.02 30.56 18.15
C PHE A 984 22.12 29.20 18.88
N ALA A 985 21.77 29.17 20.16
CA ALA A 985 21.57 27.94 20.92
C ALA A 985 20.41 28.08 21.90
N ARG A 986 19.64 27.00 22.09
CA ARG A 986 18.58 26.87 23.09
C ARG A 986 18.61 25.48 23.72
N THR A 987 18.31 25.40 25.01
CA THR A 987 18.07 24.15 25.71
C THR A 987 16.70 24.19 26.37
N ASP A 988 15.87 23.21 26.03
CA ASP A 988 14.52 23.01 26.54
C ASP A 988 14.50 21.76 27.45
N ARG A 989 13.66 21.78 28.49
CA ARG A 989 13.42 20.63 29.39
C ARG A 989 11.94 20.29 29.36
N LEU A 990 11.62 19.01 29.17
CA LEU A 990 10.24 18.54 29.04
C LEU A 990 10.09 17.07 29.43
N ASP A 991 8.84 16.64 29.56
CA ASP A 991 8.44 15.24 29.51
C ASP A 991 7.73 15.01 28.17
N ALA A 992 7.96 13.87 27.51
CA ALA A 992 7.24 13.50 26.29
C ALA A 992 6.24 12.37 26.59
N SER A 993 4.96 12.67 26.44
CA SER A 993 3.85 11.72 26.66
C SER A 993 3.97 10.46 25.81
N ALA A 994 3.47 9.32 26.32
CA ALA A 994 3.40 8.09 25.55
C ALA A 994 2.62 8.24 24.24
N ASN A 995 3.14 7.65 23.16
CA ASN A 995 2.50 7.56 21.84
C ASN A 995 1.93 8.90 21.31
N ALA A 996 2.68 9.99 21.44
CA ALA A 996 2.27 11.36 21.11
C ALA A 996 3.45 12.23 20.64
N ASP A 997 3.15 13.38 20.05
CA ASP A 997 4.10 14.47 19.87
C ASP A 997 4.10 15.44 21.07
N THR A 998 5.13 16.29 21.15
CA THR A 998 5.22 17.38 22.11
C THR A 998 5.93 18.56 21.46
N MET A 999 5.14 19.54 21.03
CA MET A 999 5.62 20.74 20.32
C MET A 999 6.18 21.80 21.28
N LEU A 1000 7.33 22.36 20.92
CA LEU A 1000 8.02 23.44 21.62
C LEU A 1000 8.06 24.71 20.76
N ALA A 1001 8.46 25.83 21.38
CA ALA A 1001 8.56 27.12 20.68
C ALA A 1001 9.48 27.04 19.44
N PRO A 1002 9.21 27.82 18.37
CA PRO A 1002 10.01 27.83 17.17
C PRO A 1002 11.45 28.33 17.40
N LEU A 1003 12.37 27.82 16.58
CA LEU A 1003 13.71 28.38 16.44
C LEU A 1003 13.63 29.70 15.67
N PRO A 1004 14.49 30.71 15.95
CA PRO A 1004 14.45 32.01 15.29
C PRO A 1004 15.06 31.96 13.87
N LEU A 1005 14.78 30.92 13.10
CA LEU A 1005 15.41 30.64 11.80
C LEU A 1005 15.18 31.77 10.80
N ASP A 1006 13.96 32.29 10.65
CA ASP A 1006 13.66 33.38 9.71
C ASP A 1006 14.56 34.62 9.95
N LYS A 1007 14.80 34.95 11.21
CA LYS A 1007 15.68 36.05 11.60
C LYS A 1007 17.14 35.75 11.29
N VAL A 1008 17.62 34.53 11.59
CA VAL A 1008 19.01 34.13 11.32
C VAL A 1008 19.25 34.01 9.81
N LEU A 1009 18.29 33.50 9.05
CA LEU A 1009 18.34 33.31 7.60
C LEU A 1009 18.39 34.64 6.83
N ALA A 1010 17.84 35.73 7.38
CA ALA A 1010 17.96 37.07 6.81
C ALA A 1010 19.41 37.58 6.78
N ASP A 1011 20.21 37.25 7.80
CA ASP A 1011 21.64 37.60 7.89
C ASP A 1011 22.55 36.50 7.29
N HIS A 1012 22.08 35.25 7.30
CA HIS A 1012 22.82 34.05 6.88
C HIS A 1012 21.93 33.16 5.99
N PRO A 1013 21.87 33.39 4.66
CA PRO A 1013 20.93 32.70 3.75
C PRO A 1013 20.99 31.17 3.72
N MET A 1014 22.06 30.57 4.25
CA MET A 1014 22.23 29.13 4.42
C MET A 1014 22.86 28.83 5.78
N VAL A 1015 22.21 27.98 6.58
CA VAL A 1015 22.65 27.57 7.93
C VAL A 1015 22.55 26.06 8.13
N LEU A 1016 23.14 25.58 9.22
CA LEU A 1016 23.04 24.21 9.70
C LEU A 1016 22.29 24.23 11.03
N VAL A 1017 21.42 23.25 11.28
CA VAL A 1017 20.71 23.09 12.55
C VAL A 1017 21.06 21.74 13.14
N THR A 1018 21.56 21.73 14.37
CA THR A 1018 21.89 20.52 15.12
C THR A 1018 20.97 20.39 16.32
N GLN A 1019 20.38 19.21 16.51
CA GLN A 1019 19.53 18.91 17.66
C GLN A 1019 20.05 17.66 18.39
N SER A 1020 20.01 17.68 19.71
CA SER A 1020 20.33 16.53 20.55
C SER A 1020 19.31 16.40 21.69
N LEU A 1021 18.77 15.21 21.89
CA LEU A 1021 17.83 14.86 22.94
C LEU A 1021 18.48 13.85 23.88
N SER A 1022 18.59 14.19 25.16
CA SER A 1022 19.13 13.29 26.19
C SER A 1022 18.07 12.97 27.24
N ASP A 1023 18.14 11.76 27.80
CA ASP A 1023 17.31 11.37 28.94
C ASP A 1023 17.80 11.99 30.26
N ALA A 1024 17.06 11.78 31.33
CA ALA A 1024 17.36 12.31 32.66
C ALA A 1024 18.72 11.86 33.23
N SER A 1025 19.36 10.81 32.68
CA SER A 1025 20.71 10.37 33.05
C SER A 1025 21.82 11.08 32.26
N GLY A 1026 21.46 11.89 31.25
CA GLY A 1026 22.40 12.52 30.31
C GLY A 1026 22.83 11.61 29.16
N ARG A 1027 22.19 10.45 28.97
CA ARG A 1027 22.42 9.58 27.81
C ARG A 1027 21.68 10.15 26.60
N LEU A 1028 22.38 10.26 25.47
CA LEU A 1028 21.79 10.64 24.19
C LEU A 1028 20.76 9.59 23.75
N VAL A 1029 19.54 10.04 23.46
CA VAL A 1029 18.41 9.23 22.99
C VAL A 1029 18.19 9.44 21.49
N SER A 1030 18.32 10.69 21.03
CA SER A 1030 18.19 11.07 19.62
C SER A 1030 19.12 12.24 19.30
N SER A 1031 19.59 12.30 18.05
CA SER A 1031 20.31 13.45 17.51
C SER A 1031 19.97 13.63 16.04
N ASN A 1032 19.63 14.86 15.65
CA ASN A 1032 19.14 15.20 14.33
C ASN A 1032 19.91 16.39 13.75
N PHE A 1033 20.03 16.42 12.42
CA PHE A 1033 20.83 17.38 11.67
C PHE A 1033 20.06 17.86 10.44
N TYR A 1034 20.10 19.16 10.19
CA TYR A 1034 19.51 19.80 9.02
C TYR A 1034 20.49 20.79 8.43
N TRP A 1035 20.39 21.00 7.12
CA TRP A 1035 20.89 22.16 6.42
C TRP A 1035 19.63 22.92 5.95
N ARG A 1036 19.52 24.23 6.23
CA ARG A 1036 18.34 25.05 5.85
C ARG A 1036 18.82 26.29 5.10
N GLY A 1037 18.26 26.50 3.91
CA GLY A 1037 18.36 27.76 3.17
C GLY A 1037 17.08 28.57 3.29
N CYS A 1038 17.15 29.89 3.04
CA CYS A 1038 15.95 30.72 2.93
C CYS A 1038 15.13 30.45 1.65
N ASP A 1039 15.77 29.89 0.63
CA ASP A 1039 15.17 29.41 -0.61
C ASP A 1039 16.01 28.24 -1.19
N GLU A 1040 15.53 27.59 -2.26
CA GLU A 1040 16.27 26.52 -2.94
C GLU A 1040 17.63 26.98 -3.49
N ALA A 1041 17.74 28.22 -3.98
CA ALA A 1041 18.96 28.72 -4.58
C ALA A 1041 20.10 28.87 -3.55
N SER A 1042 19.77 29.13 -2.29
CA SER A 1042 20.71 29.33 -1.20
C SER A 1042 21.49 28.07 -0.82
N TYR A 1043 20.95 26.87 -1.10
CA TYR A 1043 21.65 25.59 -0.92
C TYR A 1043 22.94 25.49 -1.77
N ARG A 1044 23.09 26.36 -2.79
CA ARG A 1044 24.31 26.47 -3.62
C ARG A 1044 25.54 26.82 -2.79
N ALA A 1045 25.36 27.50 -1.65
CA ALA A 1045 26.43 27.82 -0.71
C ALA A 1045 27.10 26.57 -0.10
N LEU A 1046 26.41 25.43 -0.04
CA LEU A 1046 26.98 24.16 0.44
C LEU A 1046 28.14 23.69 -0.44
N ASP A 1047 28.14 23.98 -1.75
CA ASP A 1047 29.20 23.52 -2.66
C ASP A 1047 30.52 24.29 -2.48
N ALA A 1048 30.45 25.48 -1.88
CA ALA A 1048 31.61 26.30 -1.52
C ALA A 1048 32.25 25.92 -0.17
N MET A 1049 31.69 24.95 0.56
CA MET A 1049 32.23 24.53 1.85
C MET A 1049 33.63 23.91 1.70
N PRO A 1050 34.61 24.28 2.54
CA PRO A 1050 35.92 23.65 2.58
C PRO A 1050 35.83 22.13 2.72
N LYS A 1051 36.73 21.41 2.02
CA LYS A 1051 36.83 19.96 2.14
C LYS A 1051 37.45 19.56 3.48
N VAL A 1052 36.86 18.57 4.13
CA VAL A 1052 37.23 18.09 5.48
C VAL A 1052 37.79 16.67 5.40
N ALA A 1053 39.02 16.50 5.90
CA ALA A 1053 39.62 15.17 6.07
C ALA A 1053 39.25 14.61 7.46
N LEU A 1054 38.21 13.77 7.50
CA LEU A 1054 37.81 13.06 8.71
C LEU A 1054 38.88 12.03 9.12
N ARG A 1055 39.06 11.83 10.43
CA ARG A 1055 39.87 10.73 10.96
C ARG A 1055 38.97 9.57 11.34
N ALA A 1056 39.30 8.36 10.93
CA ALA A 1056 38.55 7.16 11.28
C ALA A 1056 39.46 6.16 12.00
N LYS A 1057 39.01 5.65 13.15
CA LYS A 1057 39.70 4.65 13.96
C LYS A 1057 38.84 3.38 14.04
N LEU A 1058 39.38 2.27 13.56
CA LEU A 1058 38.72 0.96 13.58
C LEU A 1058 39.15 0.17 14.83
N THR A 1059 38.25 -0.64 15.37
CA THR A 1059 38.57 -1.71 16.34
C THR A 1059 38.65 -3.07 15.63
N PRO A 1060 39.45 -4.05 16.10
CA PRO A 1060 39.41 -5.41 15.57
C PRO A 1060 37.97 -5.98 15.63
N PRO A 1061 37.48 -6.70 14.60
CA PRO A 1061 36.13 -7.24 14.59
C PRO A 1061 35.88 -8.23 15.73
N ALA A 1062 34.80 -8.01 16.49
CA ALA A 1062 34.32 -8.94 17.51
C ALA A 1062 33.34 -9.94 16.91
N ALA A 1063 33.38 -11.21 17.31
CA ALA A 1063 32.39 -12.20 16.91
C ALA A 1063 31.10 -12.03 17.73
N ILE A 1064 29.95 -11.95 17.06
CA ILE A 1064 28.62 -11.85 17.67
C ILE A 1064 27.71 -12.89 17.01
N GLY A 1065 27.62 -14.08 17.60
CA GLY A 1065 26.88 -15.20 17.01
C GLY A 1065 27.48 -15.61 15.65
N GLY A 1066 26.64 -15.64 14.61
CA GLY A 1066 27.05 -15.88 13.22
C GLY A 1066 27.61 -14.66 12.48
N GLU A 1067 27.75 -13.52 13.16
CA GLU A 1067 28.19 -12.25 12.59
C GLU A 1067 29.53 -11.77 13.17
N GLN A 1068 30.10 -10.76 12.52
CA GLN A 1068 31.19 -9.95 13.04
C GLN A 1068 30.72 -8.50 13.22
N GLU A 1069 31.15 -7.87 14.32
CA GLU A 1069 30.93 -6.46 14.62
C GLU A 1069 32.23 -5.68 14.49
N LEU A 1070 32.24 -4.65 13.64
CA LEU A 1070 33.32 -3.67 13.51
C LEU A 1070 32.84 -2.33 14.09
N ARG A 1071 33.61 -1.71 14.99
CA ARG A 1071 33.35 -0.33 15.45
C ARG A 1071 34.31 0.64 14.78
N VAL A 1072 33.74 1.74 14.28
CA VAL A 1072 34.44 2.80 13.56
C VAL A 1072 34.17 4.12 14.27
N THR A 1073 35.15 4.64 15.00
CA THR A 1073 35.06 6.01 15.55
C THR A 1073 35.55 6.98 14.49
N ILE A 1074 34.65 7.80 13.96
CA ILE A 1074 34.97 8.93 13.08
C ILE A 1074 35.05 10.23 13.90
N THR A 1075 36.00 11.09 13.56
CA THR A 1075 36.26 12.38 14.21
C THR A 1075 36.46 13.46 13.16
N ASN A 1076 35.82 14.62 13.33
CA ASN A 1076 36.10 15.82 12.55
C ASN A 1076 37.21 16.66 13.23
N PRO A 1077 38.44 16.72 12.69
CA PRO A 1077 39.52 17.52 13.27
C PRO A 1077 39.51 18.99 12.82
N ALA A 1078 38.63 19.39 11.89
CA ALA A 1078 38.52 20.75 11.39
C ALA A 1078 37.47 21.55 12.19
N ALA A 1079 37.46 22.88 12.03
CA ALA A 1079 36.36 23.71 12.54
C ALA A 1079 35.12 23.63 11.64
N THR A 1080 35.33 23.56 10.32
CA THR A 1080 34.27 23.40 9.32
C THR A 1080 33.51 22.08 9.53
N PRO A 1081 32.16 22.10 9.57
CA PRO A 1081 31.36 20.89 9.64
C PRO A 1081 31.57 19.97 8.43
N ALA A 1082 31.60 18.66 8.67
CA ALA A 1082 31.57 17.64 7.64
C ALA A 1082 30.13 17.15 7.44
N LEU A 1083 29.63 17.18 6.21
CA LEU A 1083 28.23 16.85 5.89
C LEU A 1083 28.10 15.50 5.17
N ALA A 1084 27.08 14.74 5.57
CA ALA A 1084 26.64 13.49 4.95
C ALA A 1084 27.76 12.45 4.71
N ALA A 1085 28.54 12.15 5.75
CA ALA A 1085 29.63 11.19 5.72
C ALA A 1085 29.10 9.74 5.59
N LYS A 1086 29.22 9.16 4.39
CA LYS A 1086 28.94 7.75 4.10
C LYS A 1086 30.15 6.87 4.40
N LEU A 1087 29.96 5.88 5.27
CA LEU A 1087 30.84 4.73 5.45
C LEU A 1087 30.42 3.60 4.49
N THR A 1088 31.38 2.89 3.92
CA THR A 1088 31.14 1.68 3.11
C THR A 1088 32.13 0.59 3.51
N LEU A 1089 31.63 -0.54 3.98
CA LEU A 1089 32.42 -1.69 4.40
C LEU A 1089 32.92 -2.48 3.19
N LEU A 1090 34.25 -2.60 3.08
CA LEU A 1090 34.94 -3.22 1.95
C LEU A 1090 35.83 -4.38 2.42
N ASP A 1091 35.94 -5.40 1.59
CA ASP A 1091 36.84 -6.52 1.80
C ASP A 1091 38.27 -6.23 1.34
N ALA A 1092 39.19 -7.20 1.45
CA ALA A 1092 40.60 -6.99 1.11
C ALA A 1092 40.86 -6.59 -0.36
N LYS A 1093 39.92 -6.82 -1.29
CA LYS A 1093 40.02 -6.43 -2.71
C LYS A 1093 39.36 -5.09 -3.02
N GLY A 1094 38.62 -4.51 -2.07
CA GLY A 1094 37.74 -3.37 -2.31
C GLY A 1094 36.32 -3.75 -2.78
N GLU A 1095 35.93 -5.02 -2.69
CA GLU A 1095 34.55 -5.46 -2.95
C GLU A 1095 33.66 -5.15 -1.73
N ARG A 1096 32.41 -4.69 -1.94
CA ARG A 1096 31.46 -4.42 -0.85
C ARG A 1096 31.16 -5.68 -0.05
N ILE A 1097 31.03 -5.54 1.27
CA ILE A 1097 30.50 -6.59 2.14
C ILE A 1097 29.02 -6.32 2.36
N LEU A 1098 28.16 -7.22 1.87
CA LEU A 1098 26.71 -7.11 1.93
C LEU A 1098 26.07 -8.44 2.38
N PRO A 1099 24.97 -8.41 3.15
CA PRO A 1099 24.43 -7.24 3.84
C PRO A 1099 25.39 -6.71 4.92
N ALA A 1100 25.32 -5.40 5.17
CA ALA A 1100 26.05 -4.74 6.26
C ALA A 1100 25.11 -3.78 6.99
N TYR A 1101 24.94 -3.99 8.28
CA TYR A 1101 24.00 -3.26 9.14
C TYR A 1101 24.78 -2.22 9.95
N TYR A 1102 24.58 -0.94 9.61
CA TYR A 1102 25.26 0.19 10.26
C TYR A 1102 24.32 0.80 11.29
N SER A 1103 24.82 1.08 12.51
CA SER A 1103 24.02 1.73 13.55
C SER A 1103 23.60 3.16 13.23
N ASP A 1104 24.35 3.83 12.35
CA ASP A 1104 24.04 5.12 11.73
C ASP A 1104 24.95 5.30 10.48
N ASN A 1105 24.58 6.14 9.52
CA ASN A 1105 25.38 6.43 8.31
C ASN A 1105 24.91 7.73 7.63
N TYR A 1106 25.65 8.27 6.66
CA TYR A 1106 25.42 9.61 6.10
C TYR A 1106 25.41 10.71 7.19
N VAL A 1107 26.25 10.54 8.20
CA VAL A 1107 26.27 11.35 9.42
C VAL A 1107 26.98 12.69 9.19
N SER A 1108 26.56 13.73 9.91
CA SER A 1108 27.17 15.07 9.82
C SER A 1108 27.82 15.44 11.15
N LEU A 1109 29.07 15.90 11.11
CA LEU A 1109 29.90 16.17 12.30
C LEU A 1109 30.34 17.62 12.33
N THR A 1110 30.03 18.31 13.43
CA THR A 1110 30.53 19.64 13.77
C THR A 1110 32.03 19.60 14.12
N GLY A 1111 32.66 20.77 14.26
CA GLY A 1111 34.11 20.84 14.47
C GLY A 1111 34.56 20.26 15.82
N GLY A 1112 35.50 19.32 15.79
CA GLY A 1112 35.97 18.57 16.97
C GLY A 1112 35.08 17.40 17.39
N GLU A 1113 33.91 17.21 16.75
CA GLU A 1113 32.96 16.17 17.10
C GLU A 1113 33.47 14.76 16.72
N SER A 1114 33.02 13.75 17.46
CA SER A 1114 33.32 12.34 17.18
C SER A 1114 32.11 11.46 17.41
N GLN A 1115 31.83 10.55 16.47
CA GLN A 1115 30.76 9.57 16.54
C GLN A 1115 31.35 8.17 16.33
N THR A 1116 30.81 7.16 17.04
CA THR A 1116 31.18 5.76 16.81
C THR A 1116 30.04 5.03 16.12
N ILE A 1117 30.33 4.52 14.92
CA ILE A 1117 29.43 3.71 14.12
C ILE A 1117 29.76 2.24 14.36
N THR A 1118 28.72 1.44 14.64
CA THR A 1118 28.83 -0.02 14.72
C THR A 1118 28.37 -0.62 13.40
N ILE A 1119 29.14 -1.54 12.83
CA ILE A 1119 28.83 -2.21 11.56
C ILE A 1119 28.82 -3.72 11.80
N ARG A 1120 27.65 -4.35 11.65
CA ARG A 1120 27.47 -5.81 11.75
C ARG A 1120 27.34 -6.41 10.35
N TYR A 1121 27.99 -7.55 10.12
CA TYR A 1121 28.00 -8.24 8.82
C TYR A 1121 28.22 -9.75 9.02
N PRO A 1122 27.85 -10.61 8.03
CA PRO A 1122 28.06 -12.06 8.12
C PRO A 1122 29.52 -12.42 8.38
N ALA A 1123 29.76 -13.35 9.31
CA ALA A 1123 31.12 -13.72 9.70
C ALA A 1123 31.88 -14.36 8.53
N ARG A 1124 33.10 -13.88 8.25
CA ARG A 1124 33.90 -14.32 7.10
C ARG A 1124 35.34 -14.68 7.47
N LYS A 1125 35.90 -15.62 6.72
CA LYS A 1125 37.33 -16.01 6.77
C LYS A 1125 38.13 -15.14 5.80
N GLY A 1126 39.28 -14.64 6.22
CA GLY A 1126 40.18 -13.83 5.39
C GLY A 1126 40.84 -12.70 6.17
N PRO A 1127 41.52 -11.77 5.47
CA PRO A 1127 41.99 -10.52 6.07
C PRO A 1127 40.84 -9.70 6.63
N ALA A 1128 41.12 -8.88 7.63
CA ALA A 1128 40.12 -7.96 8.19
C ALA A 1128 39.61 -6.97 7.13
N PRO A 1129 38.32 -6.59 7.19
CA PRO A 1129 37.76 -5.59 6.29
C PRO A 1129 38.29 -4.20 6.60
N HIS A 1130 38.05 -3.28 5.68
CA HIS A 1130 38.34 -1.87 5.80
C HIS A 1130 37.12 -1.03 5.43
N VAL A 1131 37.17 0.27 5.71
CA VAL A 1131 36.02 1.17 5.50
C VAL A 1131 36.43 2.31 4.58
N ALA A 1132 35.77 2.44 3.44
CA ALA A 1132 35.82 3.65 2.64
C ALA A 1132 34.90 4.72 3.23
N LEU A 1133 35.34 5.97 3.17
CA LEU A 1133 34.65 7.13 3.71
C LEU A 1133 34.56 8.21 2.64
N ARG A 1134 33.35 8.73 2.41
CA ARG A 1134 33.06 9.82 1.47
C ARG A 1134 31.87 10.66 1.97
N GLY A 1135 31.56 11.76 1.33
CA GLY A 1135 30.45 12.64 1.74
C GLY A 1135 30.40 13.91 0.92
N TRP A 1136 29.59 14.88 1.33
CA TRP A 1136 29.38 16.12 0.57
C TRP A 1136 30.66 16.96 0.45
N ASN A 1137 31.23 17.33 1.59
CA ASN A 1137 32.52 18.02 1.69
C ASN A 1137 33.62 17.14 2.34
N VAL A 1138 33.37 15.85 2.56
CA VAL A 1138 34.40 14.93 3.07
C VAL A 1138 35.42 14.59 1.98
N VAL A 1139 36.71 14.58 2.32
CA VAL A 1139 37.78 14.06 1.45
C VAL A 1139 37.67 12.53 1.40
N GLU A 1140 37.57 11.94 0.20
CA GLU A 1140 37.50 10.48 0.08
C GLU A 1140 38.75 9.82 0.65
N ALA A 1141 38.54 8.82 1.53
CA ALA A 1141 39.62 8.15 2.25
C ALA A 1141 39.24 6.69 2.55
N GLU A 1142 40.24 5.86 2.82
CA GLU A 1142 40.07 4.52 3.36
C GLU A 1142 40.68 4.41 4.76
N ALA A 1143 39.98 3.72 5.65
CA ALA A 1143 40.40 3.46 7.01
C ALA A 1143 40.57 1.94 7.21
N ARG A 1144 41.78 1.54 7.55
CA ARG A 1144 42.22 0.14 7.74
C ARG A 1144 42.58 -0.08 9.21
N LEU A 1145 42.62 -1.34 9.65
CA LEU A 1145 43.23 -1.65 10.94
C LEU A 1145 44.75 -1.39 10.89
N PRO A 1146 45.38 -1.03 12.04
CA PRO A 1146 46.83 -0.86 12.14
C PRO A 1146 47.64 -2.12 11.85
#